data_AF-A0A1R2B0Y1-F1
#
_entry.id   AF-A0A1R2B0Y1-F1
#
_cell.length_a   1.000
_cell.length_b   1.000
_cell.length_c   1.000
_cell.angle_alpha   90.00
_cell.angle_beta   90.00
_cell.angle_gamma   90.00
#
_symmetry.space_group_name_H-M   'P 1'
#
loop_
_entity.id
_entity.type
_entity.pdbx_description
1 polymer ?
#
loop_
_entity_poly.entity_id
_entity_poly.type
_entity_poly.pdbx_seq_one_letter_code
_entity_poly.pdbx_strand_id
1 'polypeptide(L)'
;MEAILHRGLFKVVVEDPSLQGFNDQIKSRFERFQRKKREIQQAEGSLTNFALGYKKFGLHATTKGIIYREWAPGAESLYLFGDFNNWQRRQYMCERNEFGVWTVLIPNTKDGFAIKHGSRVKCGVRIRGQDEDRIPAWISYAIPSSSKLYDGVYWNPPEPYEFKYPRPEYPISLRIYECHIGMSSEHGIVNSYKDFMINVLPKIAEAGYTAIQFMAIMEHAYYGSYGYHVTNFFAVSSRYGNPEELKELIDMGHKYGIYMLLDVVHSHASMNVLDGLNKFDGTDHHYFHEGKQGIHELWDSRLFNYSSWEVLRFLLSNLRWYLEEYQFDGFRFDGVTSMLYKHHGVKFVFSGQYHEYFSQNAVDMDAHVYLMLANDLVHQLYPDVITLAEDVSGMPTLCRPIYEGGFGFDYRFNMSIPDKWIQLLKEVKDENWPMANIVYTLTNRRWNEKCVAYVESHDQSIVGDKTLAMWLFDKEIYTNMSKKTPLTATVHRGLGLHKMIRLITQALGGEAYLTFMGNEFGHPEWVDFPREGNGWSHHHCRRQWHLRDDPQLHYHDLWLFDKAMNDLETEYRWLASKEHYITLTHEKDKIIIFEHGMLVFVFNFHPTKSFEHYRVGTKWPYEHLIVLDTDEQRFGGLERLRHGHDNPFPIMREGWCGRPNYIQMYIPSRTAIVLKPLIIEQKSKEEEEEDQEGYEEIEKKEEDKNEEDKEEDKNEEDEEEDKESEESKEKIVGKIIIEDEKREKKRLGEEEEKSKRFEEKKKVEEKKKVEEGMKKKTEEMKKKKEDEVKRKEKETVAMKESEDGKNVQNLPKKSPTKPSTETVVLFSSDS
;
A
#
# COMPACT_ATOMS: atom_id res chain seq x y z
N MET A 1 -24.14 -4.43 -14.04
CA MET A 1 -24.17 -3.86 -15.40
C MET A 1 -25.30 -2.85 -15.58
N GLU A 2 -26.50 -3.09 -15.08
CA GLU A 2 -27.71 -2.29 -15.40
C GLU A 2 -27.68 -0.81 -14.96
N ALA A 3 -26.75 -0.40 -14.09
CA ALA A 3 -26.63 0.99 -13.61
C ALA A 3 -25.87 1.96 -14.55
N ILE A 4 -25.34 1.50 -15.69
CA ILE A 4 -24.33 2.25 -16.48
C ILE A 4 -24.93 3.32 -17.43
N LEU A 5 -26.24 3.34 -17.66
CA LEU A 5 -26.85 4.09 -18.78
C LEU A 5 -27.94 5.11 -18.41
N HIS A 6 -27.65 6.03 -17.48
CA HIS A 6 -28.35 7.32 -17.52
C HIS A 6 -27.84 8.14 -18.72
N ARG A 7 -28.62 8.13 -19.81
CA ARG A 7 -28.41 8.92 -21.05
C ARG A 7 -27.12 8.67 -21.84
N GLY A 8 -26.42 7.55 -21.61
CA GLY A 8 -25.19 7.20 -22.34
C GLY A 8 -23.90 7.84 -21.80
N LEU A 9 -23.95 8.39 -20.59
CA LEU A 9 -22.81 8.98 -19.88
C LEU A 9 -22.26 8.01 -18.83
N PHE A 10 -20.94 7.99 -18.65
CA PHE A 10 -20.31 7.29 -17.53
C PHE A 10 -20.59 8.00 -16.20
N LYS A 11 -20.60 7.27 -15.07
CA LYS A 11 -20.91 7.84 -13.75
C LYS A 11 -19.97 9.02 -13.40
N VAL A 12 -18.67 8.93 -13.69
CA VAL A 12 -17.73 10.05 -13.49
C VAL A 12 -18.11 11.31 -14.27
N VAL A 13 -18.78 11.18 -15.43
CA VAL A 13 -19.27 12.30 -16.26
C VAL A 13 -20.59 12.89 -15.74
N VAL A 14 -21.34 12.12 -14.95
CA VAL A 14 -22.53 12.60 -14.23
C VAL A 14 -22.12 13.29 -12.92
N GLU A 15 -21.05 12.82 -12.26
CA GLU A 15 -20.48 13.42 -11.04
C GLU A 15 -19.65 14.68 -11.32
N ASP A 16 -18.89 14.71 -12.43
CA ASP A 16 -18.14 15.89 -12.91
C ASP A 16 -18.63 16.31 -14.31
N PRO A 17 -19.55 17.29 -14.40
CA PRO A 17 -20.07 17.79 -15.67
C PRO A 17 -19.00 18.38 -16.61
N SER A 18 -17.82 18.77 -16.11
CA SER A 18 -16.74 19.26 -16.98
C SER A 18 -16.06 18.15 -17.80
N LEU A 19 -16.28 16.88 -17.45
CA LEU A 19 -15.95 15.72 -18.31
C LEU A 19 -16.94 15.51 -19.47
N GLN A 20 -18.06 16.24 -19.55
CA GLN A 20 -19.10 15.97 -20.57
C GLN A 20 -18.58 16.08 -22.01
N GLY A 21 -17.65 17.00 -22.28
CA GLY A 21 -16.97 17.13 -23.58
C GLY A 21 -15.97 16.00 -23.92
N PHE A 22 -15.74 15.07 -22.98
CA PHE A 22 -14.73 14.01 -23.07
C PHE A 22 -15.32 12.60 -22.86
N ASN A 23 -16.66 12.47 -22.80
CA ASN A 23 -17.35 11.20 -22.60
C ASN A 23 -16.99 10.15 -23.67
N ASP A 24 -16.82 10.56 -24.93
CA ASP A 24 -16.48 9.64 -26.02
C ASP A 24 -15.03 9.11 -25.92
N GLN A 25 -14.11 9.89 -25.37
CA GLN A 25 -12.73 9.46 -25.06
C GLN A 25 -12.74 8.45 -23.89
N ILE A 26 -13.49 8.73 -22.83
CA ILE A 26 -13.68 7.82 -21.68
C ILE A 26 -14.33 6.51 -22.14
N LYS A 27 -15.35 6.60 -22.99
CA LYS A 27 -16.03 5.45 -23.62
C LYS A 27 -15.10 4.65 -24.52
N SER A 28 -14.32 5.31 -25.39
CA SER A 28 -13.32 4.66 -26.26
C SER A 28 -12.25 3.92 -25.45
N ARG A 29 -11.79 4.51 -24.32
CA ARG A 29 -10.90 3.85 -23.35
C ARG A 29 -11.54 2.58 -22.78
N PHE A 30 -12.75 2.67 -22.26
CA PHE A 30 -13.48 1.53 -21.70
C PHE A 30 -13.77 0.44 -22.74
N GLU A 31 -14.18 0.80 -23.96
CA GLU A 31 -14.44 -0.15 -25.05
C GLU A 31 -13.18 -0.87 -25.53
N ARG A 32 -12.02 -0.21 -25.55
CA ARG A 32 -10.71 -0.85 -25.81
C ARG A 32 -10.35 -1.85 -24.71
N PHE A 33 -10.45 -1.46 -23.44
CA PHE A 33 -10.23 -2.33 -22.30
C PHE A 33 -11.15 -3.57 -22.35
N GLN A 34 -12.46 -3.38 -22.53
CA GLN A 34 -13.43 -4.47 -22.65
C GLN A 34 -13.21 -5.34 -23.89
N ARG A 35 -12.56 -4.83 -24.95
CA ARG A 35 -12.14 -5.64 -26.10
C ARG A 35 -10.95 -6.52 -25.75
N LYS A 36 -9.86 -5.94 -25.23
CA LYS A 36 -8.65 -6.69 -24.84
C LYS A 36 -8.94 -7.73 -23.75
N LYS A 37 -9.76 -7.40 -22.75
CA LYS A 37 -10.20 -8.36 -21.71
C LYS A 37 -10.97 -9.55 -22.31
N ARG A 38 -11.83 -9.33 -23.31
CA ARG A 38 -12.54 -10.42 -24.02
C ARG A 38 -11.62 -11.24 -24.92
N GLU A 39 -10.67 -10.61 -25.63
CA GLU A 39 -9.64 -11.32 -26.40
C GLU A 39 -8.85 -12.28 -25.49
N ILE A 40 -8.38 -11.79 -24.33
CA ILE A 40 -7.68 -12.60 -23.32
C ILE A 40 -8.58 -13.72 -22.78
N GLN A 41 -9.85 -13.44 -22.48
CA GLN A 41 -10.79 -14.45 -22.01
C GLN A 41 -11.07 -15.55 -23.06
N GLN A 42 -11.09 -15.20 -24.35
CA GLN A 42 -11.32 -16.15 -25.45
C GLN A 42 -10.10 -17.03 -25.73
N ALA A 43 -8.87 -16.49 -25.65
CA ALA A 43 -7.64 -17.21 -25.95
C ALA A 43 -7.04 -17.96 -24.75
N GLU A 44 -7.19 -17.43 -23.53
CA GLU A 44 -6.51 -17.92 -22.31
C GLU A 44 -7.51 -18.28 -21.18
N GLY A 45 -8.81 -18.22 -21.45
CA GLY A 45 -9.91 -18.61 -20.55
C GLY A 45 -10.29 -17.53 -19.52
N SER A 46 -9.32 -16.79 -18.96
CA SER A 46 -9.56 -15.63 -18.10
C SER A 46 -8.33 -14.73 -17.98
N LEU A 47 -8.53 -13.48 -17.53
CA LEU A 47 -7.44 -12.56 -17.20
C LEU A 47 -6.55 -13.10 -16.07
N THR A 48 -7.16 -13.75 -15.08
CA THR A 48 -6.43 -14.41 -13.98
C THR A 48 -5.57 -15.58 -14.46
N ASN A 49 -6.06 -16.40 -15.40
CA ASN A 49 -5.29 -17.50 -16.00
C ASN A 49 -4.16 -16.99 -16.92
N PHE A 50 -4.38 -15.87 -17.61
CA PHE A 50 -3.37 -15.23 -18.44
C PHE A 50 -2.15 -14.77 -17.62
N ALA A 51 -2.41 -14.23 -16.42
CA ALA A 51 -1.39 -13.84 -15.43
C ALA A 51 -0.67 -15.03 -14.75
N LEU A 52 -0.96 -16.29 -15.12
CA LEU A 52 -0.16 -17.46 -14.71
C LEU A 52 1.03 -17.70 -15.68
N GLY A 53 1.47 -16.69 -16.43
CA GLY A 53 2.63 -16.79 -17.32
C GLY A 53 3.88 -17.25 -16.59
N TYR A 54 4.07 -16.82 -15.34
CA TYR A 54 5.22 -17.22 -14.52
C TYR A 54 5.23 -18.70 -14.11
N LYS A 55 4.09 -19.42 -14.22
CA LYS A 55 4.01 -20.89 -14.04
C LYS A 55 4.18 -21.65 -15.38
N LYS A 56 4.50 -20.94 -16.47
CA LYS A 56 4.73 -21.46 -17.83
C LYS A 56 6.13 -21.10 -18.35
N PHE A 57 6.55 -19.86 -18.18
CA PHE A 57 7.83 -19.30 -18.61
C PHE A 57 8.86 -19.28 -17.47
N GLY A 58 10.15 -19.17 -17.82
CA GLY A 58 11.24 -19.40 -16.88
C GLY A 58 11.51 -20.89 -16.68
N LEU A 59 12.22 -21.24 -15.59
CA LEU A 59 12.69 -22.61 -15.31
C LEU A 59 11.80 -23.30 -14.28
N HIS A 60 11.13 -24.39 -14.67
CA HIS A 60 10.14 -25.08 -13.85
C HIS A 60 10.51 -26.54 -13.59
N ALA A 61 10.45 -26.96 -12.33
CA ALA A 61 10.62 -28.37 -11.94
C ALA A 61 9.42 -29.21 -12.38
N THR A 62 9.68 -30.41 -12.92
CA THR A 62 8.65 -31.37 -13.32
C THR A 62 9.08 -32.81 -12.98
N THR A 63 8.14 -33.75 -13.00
CA THR A 63 8.43 -35.18 -12.77
C THR A 63 9.41 -35.80 -13.78
N LYS A 64 9.69 -35.14 -14.92
CA LYS A 64 10.61 -35.62 -15.96
C LYS A 64 11.99 -34.94 -15.94
N GLY A 65 12.12 -33.82 -15.24
CA GLY A 65 13.25 -32.89 -15.41
C GLY A 65 12.83 -31.44 -15.21
N ILE A 66 13.72 -30.50 -15.53
CA ILE A 66 13.41 -29.06 -15.50
C ILE A 66 13.05 -28.61 -16.92
N ILE A 67 11.87 -28.03 -17.09
CA ILE A 67 11.46 -27.41 -18.35
C ILE A 67 11.74 -25.92 -18.30
N TYR A 68 12.44 -25.42 -19.32
CA TYR A 68 12.65 -23.99 -19.53
C TYR A 68 11.82 -23.52 -20.72
N ARG A 69 11.15 -22.38 -20.59
CA ARG A 69 10.51 -21.68 -21.72
C ARG A 69 10.82 -20.19 -21.72
N GLU A 70 10.98 -19.64 -22.91
CA GLU A 70 11.36 -18.25 -23.13
C GLU A 70 10.70 -17.68 -24.38
N TRP A 71 10.31 -16.40 -24.36
CA TRP A 71 9.86 -15.71 -25.58
C TRP A 71 11.04 -14.98 -26.22
N ALA A 72 11.33 -15.30 -27.49
CA ALA A 72 12.44 -14.69 -28.25
C ALA A 72 12.21 -14.85 -29.77
N PRO A 73 11.23 -14.15 -30.37
CA PRO A 73 10.80 -14.36 -31.74
C PRO A 73 11.84 -13.95 -32.79
N GLY A 74 12.76 -13.02 -32.49
CA GLY A 74 13.86 -12.61 -33.36
C GLY A 74 15.08 -13.55 -33.39
N ALA A 75 15.16 -14.53 -32.50
CA ALA A 75 16.31 -15.43 -32.40
C ALA A 75 16.40 -16.45 -33.57
N GLU A 76 17.62 -16.74 -34.02
CA GLU A 76 17.93 -17.85 -34.96
C GLU A 76 17.91 -19.20 -34.25
N SER A 77 18.51 -19.26 -33.07
CA SER A 77 18.48 -20.40 -32.15
C SER A 77 18.67 -19.94 -30.71
N LEU A 78 18.09 -20.68 -29.77
CA LEU A 78 18.18 -20.41 -28.33
C LEU A 78 18.63 -21.67 -27.59
N TYR A 79 19.51 -21.51 -26.60
CA TYR A 79 20.08 -22.60 -25.81
C TYR A 79 20.00 -22.28 -24.30
N LEU A 80 19.96 -23.30 -23.43
CA LEU A 80 20.12 -23.14 -21.98
C LEU A 80 21.44 -23.76 -21.52
N PHE A 81 22.20 -23.05 -20.69
CA PHE A 81 23.48 -23.51 -20.15
C PHE A 81 23.81 -22.85 -18.81
N GLY A 82 24.82 -23.37 -18.11
CA GLY A 82 25.24 -22.85 -16.81
C GLY A 82 26.11 -23.83 -16.03
N ASP A 83 26.14 -23.69 -14.71
CA ASP A 83 26.96 -24.55 -13.83
C ASP A 83 26.61 -26.04 -13.99
N PHE A 84 25.31 -26.34 -14.16
CA PHE A 84 24.78 -27.70 -14.32
C PHE A 84 25.33 -28.49 -15.53
N ASN A 85 25.95 -27.79 -16.49
CA ASN A 85 26.49 -28.40 -17.69
C ASN A 85 27.92 -27.93 -18.04
N ASN A 86 28.68 -27.48 -17.03
CA ASN A 86 30.02 -26.92 -17.20
C ASN A 86 30.08 -25.80 -18.26
N TRP A 87 29.02 -24.99 -18.33
CA TRP A 87 28.86 -23.86 -19.26
C TRP A 87 28.96 -24.24 -20.75
N GLN A 88 28.63 -25.49 -21.12
CA GLN A 88 28.63 -25.95 -22.51
C GLN A 88 27.43 -25.37 -23.28
N ARG A 89 27.58 -24.12 -23.76
CA ARG A 89 26.53 -23.29 -24.37
C ARG A 89 25.61 -23.98 -25.38
N ARG A 90 26.13 -24.89 -26.21
CA ARG A 90 25.38 -25.50 -27.33
C ARG A 90 24.75 -26.87 -27.02
N GLN A 91 24.87 -27.38 -25.79
CA GLN A 91 24.41 -28.74 -25.45
C GLN A 91 22.88 -28.87 -25.42
N TYR A 92 22.17 -27.90 -24.85
CA TYR A 92 20.71 -27.94 -24.70
C TYR A 92 20.06 -26.86 -25.55
N MET A 93 19.89 -27.17 -26.84
CA MET A 93 19.14 -26.34 -27.77
C MET A 93 17.64 -26.42 -27.48
N CYS A 94 16.94 -25.29 -27.61
CA CYS A 94 15.50 -25.20 -27.45
C CYS A 94 14.78 -25.39 -28.79
N GLU A 95 13.57 -25.94 -28.75
CA GLU A 95 12.64 -26.03 -29.87
C GLU A 95 11.74 -24.80 -29.90
N ARG A 96 11.53 -24.21 -31.09
CA ARG A 96 10.73 -22.98 -31.29
C ARG A 96 9.32 -23.33 -31.76
N ASN A 97 8.29 -22.73 -31.16
CA ASN A 97 6.92 -22.79 -31.67
C ASN A 97 6.58 -21.64 -32.65
N GLU A 98 5.39 -21.72 -33.26
CA GLU A 98 4.87 -20.72 -34.22
C GLU A 98 4.79 -19.28 -33.68
N PHE A 99 4.66 -19.11 -32.35
CA PHE A 99 4.61 -17.79 -31.69
C PHE A 99 6.00 -17.26 -31.27
N GLY A 100 7.09 -17.97 -31.57
CA GLY A 100 8.44 -17.58 -31.17
C GLY A 100 8.77 -17.84 -29.69
N VAL A 101 7.99 -18.71 -29.03
CA VAL A 101 8.35 -19.26 -27.72
C VAL A 101 9.25 -20.47 -27.93
N TRP A 102 10.38 -20.45 -27.25
CA TRP A 102 11.38 -21.52 -27.20
C TRP A 102 11.15 -22.40 -25.98
N THR A 103 11.38 -23.72 -26.10
CA THR A 103 11.22 -24.68 -24.99
C THR A 103 12.34 -25.72 -25.01
N VAL A 104 12.87 -26.09 -23.84
CA VAL A 104 13.73 -27.27 -23.66
C VAL A 104 13.40 -27.99 -22.35
N LEU A 105 13.48 -29.32 -22.36
CA LEU A 105 13.41 -30.15 -21.16
C LEU A 105 14.81 -30.69 -20.83
N ILE A 106 15.37 -30.26 -19.70
CA ILE A 106 16.60 -30.82 -19.13
C ILE A 106 16.20 -32.04 -18.28
N PRO A 107 16.49 -33.29 -18.70
CA PRO A 107 16.03 -34.48 -17.99
C PRO A 107 16.70 -34.64 -16.63
N ASN A 108 16.05 -35.38 -15.71
CA ASN A 108 16.64 -35.74 -14.43
C ASN A 108 17.91 -36.60 -14.59
N THR A 109 18.89 -36.41 -13.69
CA THR A 109 20.03 -37.33 -13.52
C THR A 109 19.66 -38.45 -12.54
N LYS A 110 20.62 -39.32 -12.22
CA LYS A 110 20.45 -40.35 -11.17
C LYS A 110 20.21 -39.71 -9.78
N ASP A 111 20.66 -38.47 -9.60
CA ASP A 111 20.69 -37.75 -8.33
C ASP A 111 19.59 -36.68 -8.25
N GLY A 112 18.50 -36.86 -9.00
CA GLY A 112 17.36 -35.93 -9.09
C GLY A 112 17.50 -34.90 -10.21
N PHE A 113 17.06 -33.66 -9.98
CA PHE A 113 17.13 -32.59 -10.99
C PHE A 113 18.58 -32.33 -11.46
N ALA A 114 18.77 -32.09 -12.76
CA ALA A 114 20.10 -31.80 -13.31
C ALA A 114 20.61 -30.40 -12.90
N ILE A 115 19.75 -29.39 -13.03
CA ILE A 115 20.00 -28.05 -12.47
C ILE A 115 19.63 -28.12 -10.98
N LYS A 116 20.60 -27.89 -10.10
CA LYS A 116 20.38 -27.83 -8.65
C LYS A 116 19.94 -26.42 -8.24
N HIS A 117 19.23 -26.31 -7.11
CA HIS A 117 19.04 -25.02 -6.44
C HIS A 117 20.37 -24.26 -6.33
N GLY A 118 20.36 -22.96 -6.61
CA GLY A 118 21.55 -22.12 -6.55
C GLY A 118 22.51 -22.24 -7.74
N SER A 119 22.24 -23.14 -8.71
CA SER A 119 23.04 -23.20 -9.95
C SER A 119 22.85 -21.92 -10.76
N ARG A 120 23.94 -21.34 -11.27
CA ARG A 120 23.84 -20.21 -12.20
C ARG A 120 23.48 -20.70 -13.59
N VAL A 121 22.68 -19.92 -14.29
CA VAL A 121 22.11 -20.22 -15.61
C VAL A 121 22.09 -18.98 -16.51
N LYS A 122 22.30 -19.20 -17.81
CA LYS A 122 22.06 -18.20 -18.88
C LYS A 122 21.37 -18.85 -20.07
N CYS A 123 20.63 -18.05 -20.82
CA CYS A 123 20.15 -18.43 -22.13
C CYS A 123 21.07 -17.84 -23.21
N GLY A 124 21.53 -18.69 -24.11
CA GLY A 124 22.40 -18.32 -25.22
C GLY A 124 21.54 -18.05 -26.44
N VAL A 125 21.50 -16.79 -26.89
CA VAL A 125 20.66 -16.34 -28.01
C VAL A 125 21.54 -16.14 -29.23
N ARG A 126 21.14 -16.70 -30.37
CA ARG A 126 21.83 -16.51 -31.65
C ARG A 126 21.13 -15.45 -32.48
N ILE A 127 21.87 -14.41 -32.86
CA ILE A 127 21.37 -13.16 -33.41
C ILE A 127 22.24 -12.78 -34.61
N ARG A 128 21.69 -12.79 -35.84
CA ARG A 128 22.39 -12.38 -37.08
C ARG A 128 23.75 -13.08 -37.25
N GLY A 129 23.79 -14.38 -36.98
CA GLY A 129 24.99 -15.21 -37.00
C GLY A 129 25.96 -15.04 -35.82
N GLN A 130 25.71 -14.08 -34.91
CA GLN A 130 26.48 -13.86 -33.68
C GLN A 130 25.85 -14.57 -32.49
N ASP A 131 26.66 -14.84 -31.46
CA ASP A 131 26.32 -15.67 -30.31
C ASP A 131 26.36 -14.82 -29.03
N GLU A 132 25.22 -14.27 -28.60
CA GLU A 132 25.12 -13.48 -27.37
C GLU A 132 24.56 -14.28 -26.19
N ASP A 133 24.89 -13.87 -24.96
CA ASP A 133 24.34 -14.44 -23.73
C ASP A 133 23.37 -13.46 -23.07
N ARG A 134 22.34 -14.00 -22.40
CA ARG A 134 21.32 -13.26 -21.63
C ARG A 134 20.99 -13.98 -20.33
N ILE A 135 20.49 -13.23 -19.35
CA ILE A 135 19.78 -13.79 -18.19
C ILE A 135 18.33 -14.08 -18.62
N PRO A 136 17.73 -15.26 -18.32
CA PRO A 136 16.34 -15.55 -18.66
C PRO A 136 15.37 -14.47 -18.16
N ALA A 137 14.44 -14.02 -18.99
CA ALA A 137 13.60 -12.85 -18.68
C ALA A 137 12.66 -13.07 -17.48
N TRP A 138 12.40 -14.34 -17.17
CA TRP A 138 11.54 -14.82 -16.10
C TRP A 138 12.34 -15.46 -14.94
N ILE A 139 13.59 -15.05 -14.72
CA ILE A 139 14.40 -15.52 -13.59
C ILE A 139 13.86 -14.95 -12.26
N SER A 140 13.81 -15.79 -11.22
CA SER A 140 13.34 -15.42 -9.88
C SER A 140 14.44 -14.92 -8.94
N TYR A 141 15.71 -15.06 -9.34
CA TYR A 141 16.87 -14.54 -8.61
C TYR A 141 18.07 -14.37 -9.56
N ALA A 142 18.87 -13.34 -9.38
CA ALA A 142 20.11 -13.10 -10.14
C ALA A 142 21.16 -12.48 -9.22
N ILE A 143 22.44 -12.80 -9.41
CA ILE A 143 23.54 -12.34 -8.54
C ILE A 143 24.70 -11.74 -9.35
N PRO A 144 25.47 -10.78 -8.82
CA PRO A 144 26.64 -10.24 -9.51
C PRO A 144 27.74 -11.32 -9.66
N SER A 145 28.24 -11.46 -10.89
CA SER A 145 29.36 -12.35 -11.23
C SER A 145 30.72 -11.67 -11.01
N SER A 146 31.81 -12.44 -11.15
CA SER A 146 33.18 -11.92 -11.13
C SER A 146 33.48 -10.86 -12.21
N SER A 147 32.63 -10.72 -13.23
CA SER A 147 32.72 -9.70 -14.28
C SER A 147 31.99 -8.39 -13.97
N LYS A 148 31.33 -8.28 -12.81
CA LYS A 148 30.35 -7.24 -12.42
C LYS A 148 29.02 -7.24 -13.20
N LEU A 149 28.90 -7.98 -14.31
CA LEU A 149 27.59 -8.35 -14.88
C LEU A 149 26.89 -9.38 -13.99
N TYR A 150 25.57 -9.50 -14.07
CA TYR A 150 24.84 -10.52 -13.31
C TYR A 150 24.82 -11.90 -14.01
N ASP A 151 24.69 -12.94 -13.19
CA ASP A 151 24.33 -14.31 -13.59
C ASP A 151 22.92 -14.61 -13.03
N GLY A 152 22.03 -15.20 -13.85
CA GLY A 152 20.75 -15.71 -13.36
C GLY A 152 20.96 -16.93 -12.48
N VAL A 153 20.13 -17.13 -11.46
CA VAL A 153 20.23 -18.24 -10.50
C VAL A 153 18.95 -19.05 -10.50
N TYR A 154 19.06 -20.37 -10.63
CA TYR A 154 17.91 -21.26 -10.51
C TYR A 154 17.47 -21.40 -9.05
N TRP A 155 16.49 -20.58 -8.64
CA TRP A 155 15.94 -20.59 -7.29
C TRP A 155 14.77 -21.57 -7.17
N ASN A 156 15.06 -22.74 -6.58
CA ASN A 156 14.06 -23.76 -6.23
C ASN A 156 14.49 -24.47 -4.92
N PRO A 157 14.34 -23.83 -3.75
CA PRO A 157 14.86 -24.35 -2.47
C PRO A 157 14.23 -25.70 -2.11
N PRO A 158 14.99 -26.64 -1.52
CA PRO A 158 14.44 -27.93 -1.05
C PRO A 158 13.35 -27.77 0.03
N GLU A 159 13.49 -26.72 0.84
CA GLU A 159 12.55 -26.30 1.88
C GLU A 159 12.20 -24.82 1.61
N PRO A 160 11.11 -24.54 0.85
CA PRO A 160 10.62 -23.18 0.63
C PRO A 160 10.06 -22.57 1.93
N TYR A 161 10.03 -21.24 2.01
CA TYR A 161 9.43 -20.54 3.14
C TYR A 161 7.90 -20.72 3.18
N GLU A 162 7.39 -21.30 4.27
CA GLU A 162 5.95 -21.32 4.58
C GLU A 162 5.58 -20.08 5.41
N PHE A 163 4.66 -19.27 4.87
CA PHE A 163 4.06 -18.13 5.58
C PHE A 163 3.23 -18.62 6.78
N LYS A 164 3.40 -17.95 7.92
CA LYS A 164 2.85 -18.34 9.23
C LYS A 164 1.72 -17.44 9.68
N TYR A 165 1.70 -16.19 9.19
CA TYR A 165 0.69 -15.20 9.55
C TYR A 165 -0.24 -14.94 8.36
N PRO A 166 -1.54 -14.69 8.59
CA PRO A 166 -2.43 -14.25 7.53
C PRO A 166 -2.13 -12.78 7.17
N ARG A 167 -2.50 -12.40 5.93
CA ARG A 167 -2.57 -10.98 5.55
C ARG A 167 -3.43 -10.20 6.57
N PRO A 168 -3.03 -8.98 6.96
CA PRO A 168 -3.78 -8.15 7.91
C PRO A 168 -5.15 -7.70 7.40
N GLU A 169 -6.01 -7.26 8.31
CA GLU A 169 -7.30 -6.65 7.96
C GLU A 169 -7.10 -5.30 7.23
N TYR A 170 -8.03 -4.95 6.32
CA TYR A 170 -7.93 -3.74 5.51
C TYR A 170 -7.81 -2.47 6.38
N PRO A 171 -6.76 -1.63 6.21
CA PRO A 171 -6.53 -0.49 7.06
C PRO A 171 -7.61 0.58 6.83
N ILE A 172 -8.42 0.83 7.85
CA ILE A 172 -9.48 1.87 7.83
C ILE A 172 -8.89 3.23 7.44
N SER A 173 -7.68 3.52 7.92
CA SER A 173 -6.85 4.66 7.53
C SER A 173 -5.44 4.20 7.17
N LEU A 174 -4.95 4.68 6.02
CA LEU A 174 -3.70 4.23 5.41
C LEU A 174 -2.57 5.21 5.76
N ARG A 175 -1.64 4.76 6.63
CA ARG A 175 -0.45 5.50 7.05
C ARG A 175 0.77 4.70 6.60
N ILE A 176 1.47 5.21 5.58
CA ILE A 176 2.50 4.51 4.83
C ILE A 176 3.90 4.98 5.26
N TYR A 177 4.80 4.04 5.52
CA TYR A 177 6.22 4.29 5.72
C TYR A 177 7.00 3.90 4.46
N GLU A 178 7.49 4.88 3.70
CA GLU A 178 8.29 4.65 2.49
C GLU A 178 9.75 4.35 2.86
N CYS A 179 10.26 3.20 2.38
CA CYS A 179 11.60 2.75 2.74
C CYS A 179 12.32 2.00 1.60
N HIS A 180 13.65 2.04 1.65
CA HIS A 180 14.54 1.31 0.76
C HIS A 180 15.48 0.43 1.62
N ILE A 181 15.36 -0.90 1.53
CA ILE A 181 16.06 -1.86 2.40
C ILE A 181 17.56 -1.56 2.52
N GLY A 182 18.26 -1.44 1.39
CA GLY A 182 19.73 -1.33 1.39
C GLY A 182 20.33 -0.11 2.11
N MET A 183 19.57 0.97 2.30
CA MET A 183 20.05 2.19 2.99
C MET A 183 19.53 2.29 4.43
N SER A 184 18.82 1.26 4.92
CA SER A 184 18.23 1.22 6.25
C SER A 184 19.23 0.91 7.38
N SER A 185 20.49 0.61 7.05
CA SER A 185 21.55 0.43 8.04
C SER A 185 21.93 1.77 8.68
N GLU A 186 22.41 1.74 9.91
CA GLU A 186 23.03 2.91 10.55
C GLU A 186 24.44 3.18 10.02
N HIS A 187 25.08 2.16 9.45
CA HIS A 187 26.43 2.23 8.90
C HIS A 187 26.38 2.41 7.39
N GLY A 188 27.47 2.91 6.80
CA GLY A 188 27.61 3.05 5.35
C GLY A 188 27.85 1.69 4.66
N ILE A 189 26.85 0.81 4.70
CA ILE A 189 26.82 -0.53 4.10
C ILE A 189 25.45 -0.78 3.48
N VAL A 190 25.35 -1.78 2.60
CA VAL A 190 24.05 -2.26 2.13
C VAL A 190 23.43 -3.14 3.22
N ASN A 191 22.26 -2.76 3.74
CA ASN A 191 21.55 -3.55 4.76
C ASN A 191 20.83 -4.77 4.17
N SER A 192 20.62 -5.82 4.97
CA SER A 192 19.88 -7.02 4.55
C SER A 192 18.38 -6.96 4.88
N TYR A 193 17.59 -7.84 4.25
CA TYR A 193 16.18 -8.08 4.59
C TYR A 193 16.02 -8.48 6.06
N LYS A 194 16.92 -9.33 6.59
CA LYS A 194 16.90 -9.76 7.99
C LYS A 194 17.27 -8.64 8.95
N ASP A 195 18.25 -7.82 8.62
CA ASP A 195 18.62 -6.68 9.46
C ASP A 195 17.52 -5.61 9.48
N PHE A 196 16.81 -5.40 8.37
CA PHE A 196 15.60 -4.58 8.34
C PHE A 196 14.49 -5.19 9.20
N MET A 197 14.19 -6.48 9.03
CA MET A 197 13.17 -7.21 9.77
C MET A 197 13.38 -7.18 11.30
N ILE A 198 14.64 -7.28 11.75
CA ILE A 198 14.99 -7.33 13.17
C ILE A 198 15.06 -5.91 13.77
N ASN A 199 15.65 -4.94 13.07
CA ASN A 199 16.03 -3.65 13.67
C ASN A 199 15.15 -2.46 13.23
N VAL A 200 14.45 -2.55 12.10
CA VAL A 200 13.74 -1.42 11.48
C VAL A 200 12.23 -1.66 11.41
N LEU A 201 11.77 -2.87 11.05
CA LEU A 201 10.34 -3.21 11.04
C LEU A 201 9.66 -2.98 12.41
N PRO A 202 10.24 -3.36 13.57
CA PRO A 202 9.61 -3.07 14.87
C PRO A 202 9.53 -1.55 15.16
N LYS A 203 10.53 -0.77 14.71
CA LYS A 203 10.56 0.69 14.86
C LYS A 203 9.46 1.40 14.06
N ILE A 204 9.02 0.81 12.95
CA ILE A 204 7.91 1.30 12.12
C ILE A 204 6.56 0.95 12.76
N ALA A 205 6.41 -0.29 13.24
CA ALA A 205 5.21 -0.73 13.95
C ALA A 205 4.96 0.09 15.22
N GLU A 206 6.02 0.34 16.00
CA GLU A 206 6.01 1.21 17.18
C GLU A 206 5.54 2.64 16.86
N ALA A 207 5.91 3.17 15.69
CA ALA A 207 5.53 4.52 15.25
C ALA A 207 4.08 4.64 14.73
N GLY A 208 3.30 3.55 14.74
CA GLY A 208 1.88 3.56 14.44
C GLY A 208 1.51 3.58 12.95
N TYR A 209 2.42 3.20 12.06
CA TYR A 209 2.16 3.06 10.61
C TYR A 209 1.36 1.78 10.30
N THR A 210 0.41 1.85 9.36
CA THR A 210 -0.41 0.70 8.92
C THR A 210 0.08 0.04 7.63
N ALA A 211 0.99 0.69 6.89
CA ALA A 211 1.60 0.12 5.70
C ALA A 211 3.08 0.49 5.57
N ILE A 212 3.84 -0.34 4.84
CA ILE A 212 5.21 -0.04 4.39
C ILE A 212 5.23 -0.07 2.86
N GLN A 213 5.80 0.96 2.24
CA GLN A 213 6.09 1.00 0.80
C GLN A 213 7.56 0.61 0.59
N PHE A 214 7.79 -0.55 0.00
CA PHE A 214 9.14 -1.07 -0.27
C PHE A 214 9.62 -0.68 -1.66
N MET A 215 10.59 0.24 -1.67
CA MET A 215 11.32 0.63 -2.87
C MET A 215 12.42 -0.38 -3.23
N ALA A 216 12.81 -0.38 -4.51
CA ALA A 216 13.99 -1.09 -5.04
C ALA A 216 14.02 -2.63 -4.85
N ILE A 217 12.88 -3.27 -4.58
CA ILE A 217 12.81 -4.74 -4.42
C ILE A 217 13.05 -5.47 -5.75
N MET A 218 12.51 -4.98 -6.87
CA MET A 218 12.76 -5.55 -8.21
C MET A 218 14.25 -5.41 -8.56
N GLU A 219 14.89 -6.48 -9.04
CA GLU A 219 16.34 -6.48 -9.28
C GLU A 219 16.74 -5.52 -10.42
N HIS A 220 17.72 -4.68 -10.12
CA HIS A 220 18.16 -3.51 -10.87
C HIS A 220 19.69 -3.50 -10.85
N ALA A 221 20.41 -3.39 -11.98
CA ALA A 221 21.86 -3.58 -11.95
C ALA A 221 22.64 -2.41 -11.30
N TYR A 222 22.19 -1.17 -11.50
CA TYR A 222 22.84 0.04 -10.97
C TYR A 222 22.20 0.47 -9.64
N TYR A 223 22.94 0.38 -8.53
CA TYR A 223 22.39 0.68 -7.19
C TYR A 223 21.97 2.15 -7.04
N GLY A 224 22.72 3.08 -7.64
CA GLY A 224 22.34 4.50 -7.69
C GLY A 224 21.17 4.84 -8.60
N SER A 225 20.41 3.84 -9.08
CA SER A 225 19.09 4.03 -9.72
C SER A 225 17.95 4.17 -8.73
N TYR A 226 18.21 3.92 -7.44
CA TYR A 226 17.19 3.87 -6.38
C TYR A 226 16.08 2.81 -6.61
N GLY A 227 16.34 1.84 -7.50
CA GLY A 227 15.40 0.80 -7.90
C GLY A 227 14.81 0.97 -9.30
N TYR A 228 14.74 2.20 -9.82
CA TYR A 228 13.97 2.52 -11.03
C TYR A 228 14.51 1.87 -12.32
N HIS A 229 15.83 1.68 -12.44
CA HIS A 229 16.42 1.00 -13.60
C HIS A 229 16.38 -0.54 -13.44
N VAL A 230 15.17 -1.10 -13.35
CA VAL A 230 14.91 -2.55 -13.24
C VAL A 230 15.52 -3.28 -14.44
N THR A 231 16.18 -4.41 -14.14
CA THR A 231 16.79 -5.31 -15.14
C THR A 231 16.13 -6.68 -15.19
N ASN A 232 15.76 -7.26 -14.04
CA ASN A 232 15.23 -8.62 -13.93
C ASN A 232 13.91 -8.62 -13.14
N PHE A 233 12.80 -8.38 -13.83
CA PHE A 233 11.50 -8.02 -13.23
C PHE A 233 10.93 -9.04 -12.24
N PHE A 234 11.19 -10.34 -12.44
CA PHE A 234 10.73 -11.41 -11.56
C PHE A 234 11.72 -11.74 -10.41
N ALA A 235 12.92 -11.15 -10.43
CA ALA A 235 13.91 -11.34 -9.39
C ALA A 235 13.81 -10.24 -8.33
N VAL A 236 13.94 -10.66 -7.07
CA VAL A 236 14.20 -9.74 -5.96
C VAL A 236 15.68 -9.35 -5.94
N SER A 237 15.99 -8.14 -5.49
CA SER A 237 17.35 -7.61 -5.49
C SER A 237 18.26 -8.36 -4.51
N SER A 238 19.21 -9.11 -5.07
CA SER A 238 20.19 -9.95 -4.38
C SER A 238 21.10 -9.21 -3.41
N ARG A 239 21.16 -7.88 -3.51
CA ARG A 239 21.89 -6.99 -2.59
C ARG A 239 21.49 -7.13 -1.13
N TYR A 240 20.21 -7.45 -0.87
CA TYR A 240 19.66 -7.43 0.48
C TYR A 240 19.49 -8.84 1.07
N GLY A 241 19.75 -9.89 0.29
CA GLY A 241 19.51 -11.29 0.67
C GLY A 241 18.77 -12.05 -0.42
N ASN A 242 18.26 -13.23 -0.06
CA ASN A 242 17.62 -14.16 -0.99
C ASN A 242 16.07 -14.12 -0.92
N PRO A 243 15.35 -14.72 -1.91
CA PRO A 243 13.89 -14.72 -1.96
C PRO A 243 13.17 -15.17 -0.68
N GLU A 244 13.69 -16.16 0.03
CA GLU A 244 13.04 -16.66 1.25
C GLU A 244 13.21 -15.68 2.43
N GLU A 245 14.24 -14.83 2.40
CA GLU A 245 14.47 -13.78 3.40
C GLU A 245 13.57 -12.56 3.17
N LEU A 246 13.15 -12.31 1.92
CA LEU A 246 12.06 -11.36 1.67
C LEU A 246 10.72 -11.93 2.14
N LYS A 247 10.41 -13.21 1.86
CA LYS A 247 9.18 -13.85 2.37
C LYS A 247 9.10 -13.79 3.91
N GLU A 248 10.21 -14.05 4.59
CA GLU A 248 10.31 -13.92 6.05
C GLU A 248 10.05 -12.48 6.54
N LEU A 249 10.56 -11.46 5.83
CA LEU A 249 10.28 -10.05 6.12
C LEU A 249 8.80 -9.68 5.90
N ILE A 250 8.15 -10.16 4.83
CA ILE A 250 6.73 -9.87 4.57
C ILE A 250 5.83 -10.54 5.63
N ASP A 251 6.05 -11.83 5.90
CA ASP A 251 5.34 -12.61 6.93
C ASP A 251 5.47 -11.97 8.33
N MET A 252 6.66 -11.45 8.65
CA MET A 252 6.88 -10.69 9.89
C MET A 252 6.22 -9.30 9.90
N GLY A 253 5.97 -8.67 8.76
CA GLY A 253 5.16 -7.44 8.69
C GLY A 253 3.67 -7.72 8.91
N HIS A 254 3.16 -8.80 8.32
CA HIS A 254 1.80 -9.30 8.57
C HIS A 254 1.56 -9.63 10.04
N LYS A 255 2.56 -10.19 10.74
CA LYS A 255 2.54 -10.37 12.20
C LYS A 255 2.31 -9.07 12.99
N TYR A 256 2.84 -7.93 12.52
CA TYR A 256 2.63 -6.61 13.14
C TYR A 256 1.32 -5.93 12.70
N GLY A 257 0.53 -6.57 11.83
CA GLY A 257 -0.70 -5.97 11.27
C GLY A 257 -0.46 -4.99 10.13
N ILE A 258 0.74 -4.98 9.53
CA ILE A 258 1.17 -3.97 8.55
C ILE A 258 0.96 -4.48 7.12
N TYR A 259 0.31 -3.66 6.28
CA TYR A 259 0.21 -3.86 4.83
C TYR A 259 1.58 -3.67 4.16
N MET A 260 2.03 -4.68 3.44
CA MET A 260 3.34 -4.67 2.78
C MET A 260 3.15 -4.35 1.29
N LEU A 261 3.54 -3.15 0.86
CA LEU A 261 3.35 -2.62 -0.49
C LEU A 261 4.66 -2.64 -1.27
N LEU A 262 4.61 -2.89 -2.59
CA LEU A 262 5.77 -2.97 -3.48
C LEU A 262 5.79 -1.82 -4.50
N ASP A 263 6.97 -1.26 -4.78
CA ASP A 263 7.23 -0.43 -5.97
C ASP A 263 7.26 -1.28 -7.24
N VAL A 264 6.36 -0.99 -8.18
CA VAL A 264 6.22 -1.67 -9.46
C VAL A 264 6.56 -0.72 -10.60
N VAL A 265 7.83 -0.79 -11.02
CA VAL A 265 8.38 0.03 -12.10
C VAL A 265 8.04 -0.58 -13.46
N HIS A 266 6.75 -0.57 -13.82
CA HIS A 266 6.26 -1.03 -15.13
C HIS A 266 6.17 0.07 -16.19
N SER A 267 6.62 1.29 -15.89
CA SER A 267 6.66 2.41 -16.84
C SER A 267 7.80 2.32 -17.86
N HIS A 268 8.92 1.70 -17.48
CA HIS A 268 10.13 1.58 -18.30
C HIS A 268 11.01 0.40 -17.85
N ALA A 269 12.10 0.14 -18.57
CA ALA A 269 13.14 -0.82 -18.19
C ALA A 269 14.54 -0.26 -18.46
N SER A 270 15.55 -0.79 -17.77
CA SER A 270 16.95 -0.42 -17.98
C SER A 270 17.44 -0.64 -19.42
N MET A 271 18.38 0.18 -19.86
CA MET A 271 19.13 0.00 -21.12
C MET A 271 20.13 -1.18 -21.10
N ASN A 272 20.36 -1.83 -19.95
CA ASN A 272 21.23 -3.00 -19.83
C ASN A 272 20.84 -4.16 -20.77
N VAL A 273 21.80 -4.61 -21.59
CA VAL A 273 21.59 -5.62 -22.65
C VAL A 273 22.01 -7.04 -22.25
N LEU A 274 23.06 -7.19 -21.42
CA LEU A 274 23.62 -8.52 -21.10
C LEU A 274 22.99 -9.15 -19.85
N ASP A 275 22.59 -8.29 -18.92
CA ASP A 275 22.08 -8.60 -17.58
C ASP A 275 20.70 -7.99 -17.31
N GLY A 276 20.01 -7.53 -18.36
CA GLY A 276 18.66 -6.98 -18.33
C GLY A 276 17.88 -7.25 -19.62
N LEU A 277 16.66 -6.72 -19.68
CA LEU A 277 15.67 -7.04 -20.71
C LEU A 277 15.93 -6.40 -22.10
N ASN A 278 16.85 -5.43 -22.21
CA ASN A 278 17.09 -4.69 -23.45
C ASN A 278 17.73 -5.57 -24.53
N LYS A 279 17.23 -5.47 -25.77
CA LYS A 279 17.72 -6.26 -26.93
C LYS A 279 17.84 -7.76 -26.66
N PHE A 280 16.90 -8.32 -25.91
CA PHE A 280 16.89 -9.72 -25.50
C PHE A 280 17.02 -10.70 -26.67
N ASP A 281 16.26 -10.52 -27.74
CA ASP A 281 16.32 -11.32 -28.98
C ASP A 281 17.16 -10.67 -30.11
N GLY A 282 17.90 -9.60 -29.79
CA GLY A 282 18.68 -8.81 -30.74
C GLY A 282 17.91 -7.70 -31.47
N THR A 283 16.59 -7.65 -31.38
CA THR A 283 15.79 -6.51 -31.85
C THR A 283 15.73 -5.40 -30.80
N ASP A 284 15.44 -4.16 -31.19
CA ASP A 284 15.10 -3.10 -30.23
C ASP A 284 13.63 -3.19 -29.77
N HIS A 285 12.75 -3.85 -30.53
CA HIS A 285 11.29 -3.78 -30.40
C HIS A 285 10.61 -5.05 -29.87
N HIS A 286 11.34 -5.91 -29.15
CA HIS A 286 10.83 -7.17 -28.58
C HIS A 286 9.78 -6.95 -27.47
N TYR A 287 10.23 -6.58 -26.26
CA TYR A 287 9.36 -6.16 -25.15
C TYR A 287 8.94 -4.67 -25.26
N PHE A 288 9.56 -3.93 -26.18
CA PHE A 288 9.56 -2.46 -26.21
C PHE A 288 9.07 -1.95 -27.57
N HIS A 289 8.80 -0.64 -27.68
CA HIS A 289 8.55 -0.04 -29.00
C HIS A 289 9.84 0.08 -29.84
N GLU A 290 9.68 0.23 -31.16
CA GLU A 290 10.80 0.41 -32.11
C GLU A 290 11.32 1.85 -32.11
N GLY A 291 12.64 2.00 -32.31
CA GLY A 291 13.31 3.28 -32.47
C GLY A 291 13.01 4.27 -31.35
N LYS A 292 12.70 5.52 -31.72
CA LYS A 292 12.47 6.62 -30.75
C LYS A 292 11.27 6.39 -29.83
N GLN A 293 10.20 5.72 -30.27
CA GLN A 293 9.04 5.46 -29.41
C GLN A 293 9.40 4.49 -28.26
N GLY A 294 10.44 3.67 -28.44
CA GLY A 294 10.93 2.75 -27.43
C GLY A 294 11.96 3.31 -26.47
N ILE A 295 12.24 4.63 -26.45
CA ILE A 295 13.32 5.24 -25.66
C ILE A 295 12.80 6.45 -24.87
N HIS A 296 12.99 6.46 -23.56
CA HIS A 296 12.71 7.62 -22.72
C HIS A 296 13.94 8.53 -22.63
N GLU A 297 14.02 9.57 -23.47
CA GLU A 297 15.21 10.41 -23.65
C GLU A 297 15.74 11.06 -22.35
N LEU A 298 14.89 11.31 -21.34
CA LEU A 298 15.29 11.90 -20.06
C LEU A 298 15.83 10.87 -19.03
N TRP A 299 15.45 9.60 -19.15
CA TRP A 299 15.81 8.54 -18.20
C TRP A 299 16.74 7.48 -18.81
N ASP A 300 17.30 7.70 -20.01
CA ASP A 300 18.10 6.73 -20.79
C ASP A 300 17.63 5.27 -20.64
N SER A 301 16.35 5.04 -20.95
CA SER A 301 15.62 3.80 -20.61
C SER A 301 14.70 3.34 -21.73
N ARG A 302 14.31 2.07 -21.71
CA ARG A 302 13.40 1.45 -22.69
C ARG A 302 11.94 1.58 -22.29
N LEU A 303 11.06 1.84 -23.26
CA LEU A 303 9.60 1.96 -23.06
C LEU A 303 8.86 0.74 -23.62
N PHE A 304 8.04 0.11 -22.77
CA PHE A 304 7.31 -1.13 -23.08
C PHE A 304 6.30 -0.95 -24.23
N ASN A 305 6.13 -1.99 -25.04
CA ASN A 305 5.06 -2.06 -26.04
C ASN A 305 3.81 -2.71 -25.43
N TYR A 306 3.01 -1.91 -24.71
CA TYR A 306 1.80 -2.37 -24.00
C TYR A 306 0.71 -2.97 -24.92
N SER A 307 0.81 -2.79 -26.25
CA SER A 307 -0.10 -3.44 -27.21
C SER A 307 0.21 -4.93 -27.44
N SER A 308 1.44 -5.37 -27.14
CA SER A 308 1.94 -6.72 -27.41
C SER A 308 1.40 -7.75 -26.42
N TRP A 309 0.99 -8.91 -26.94
CA TRP A 309 0.35 -9.97 -26.15
C TRP A 309 1.28 -10.53 -25.07
N GLU A 310 2.52 -10.84 -25.41
CA GLU A 310 3.47 -11.40 -24.45
C GLU A 310 4.04 -10.34 -23.49
N VAL A 311 4.04 -9.05 -23.87
CA VAL A 311 4.32 -7.93 -22.94
C VAL A 311 3.20 -7.80 -21.90
N LEU A 312 1.94 -7.83 -22.33
CA LEU A 312 0.80 -7.88 -21.41
C LEU A 312 0.87 -9.13 -20.51
N ARG A 313 1.24 -10.30 -21.05
CA ARG A 313 1.43 -11.52 -20.24
C ARG A 313 2.53 -11.32 -19.21
N PHE A 314 3.69 -10.79 -19.60
CA PHE A 314 4.85 -10.54 -18.75
C PHE A 314 4.48 -9.62 -17.57
N LEU A 315 4.00 -8.40 -17.85
CA LEU A 315 3.70 -7.40 -16.83
C LEU A 315 2.53 -7.81 -15.91
N LEU A 316 1.48 -8.42 -16.45
CA LEU A 316 0.35 -8.91 -15.64
C LEU A 316 0.71 -10.15 -14.81
N SER A 317 1.57 -11.03 -15.32
CA SER A 317 2.09 -12.16 -14.54
C SER A 317 3.07 -11.71 -13.46
N ASN A 318 3.76 -10.58 -13.64
CA ASN A 318 4.67 -10.02 -12.64
C ASN A 318 3.91 -9.47 -11.43
N LEU A 319 2.78 -8.78 -11.65
CA LEU A 319 1.86 -8.40 -10.57
C LEU A 319 1.36 -9.64 -9.80
N ARG A 320 0.89 -10.69 -10.50
CA ARG A 320 0.43 -11.92 -9.84
C ARG A 320 1.55 -12.66 -9.10
N TRP A 321 2.78 -12.63 -9.63
CA TRP A 321 3.96 -13.21 -8.98
C TRP A 321 4.22 -12.58 -7.61
N TYR A 322 4.25 -11.25 -7.49
CA TYR A 322 4.45 -10.61 -6.19
C TYR A 322 3.26 -10.76 -5.22
N LEU A 323 2.03 -10.89 -5.72
CA LEU A 323 0.86 -11.20 -4.87
C LEU A 323 0.81 -12.65 -4.35
N GLU A 324 1.29 -13.64 -5.14
CA GLU A 324 1.18 -15.07 -4.80
C GLU A 324 2.46 -15.68 -4.19
N GLU A 325 3.66 -15.27 -4.62
CA GLU A 325 4.94 -15.83 -4.15
C GLU A 325 5.46 -15.14 -2.88
N TYR A 326 5.30 -13.82 -2.81
CA TYR A 326 5.83 -12.97 -1.74
C TYR A 326 4.75 -12.37 -0.84
N GLN A 327 3.47 -12.53 -1.19
CA GLN A 327 2.32 -12.02 -0.45
C GLN A 327 2.28 -10.51 -0.17
N PHE A 328 2.82 -9.67 -1.08
CA PHE A 328 2.58 -8.21 -1.01
C PHE A 328 1.07 -7.90 -1.03
N ASP A 329 0.62 -6.91 -0.25
CA ASP A 329 -0.78 -6.46 -0.11
C ASP A 329 -1.14 -5.29 -1.04
N GLY A 330 -0.20 -4.81 -1.84
CA GLY A 330 -0.44 -3.71 -2.75
C GLY A 330 0.77 -3.22 -3.50
N PHE A 331 0.52 -2.25 -4.38
CA PHE A 331 1.48 -1.78 -5.36
C PHE A 331 1.43 -0.26 -5.52
N ARG A 332 2.59 0.41 -5.44
CA ARG A 332 2.78 1.68 -6.13
C ARG A 332 3.18 1.38 -7.56
N PHE A 333 2.52 2.02 -8.52
CA PHE A 333 2.94 2.03 -9.92
C PHE A 333 3.73 3.31 -10.15
N ASP A 334 5.01 3.17 -10.46
CA ASP A 334 5.97 4.28 -10.56
C ASP A 334 6.05 4.84 -11.99
N GLY A 335 6.14 6.17 -12.12
CA GLY A 335 6.17 6.87 -13.40
C GLY A 335 4.86 6.76 -14.19
N VAL A 336 3.69 6.70 -13.55
CA VAL A 336 2.40 6.59 -14.27
C VAL A 336 2.19 7.75 -15.24
N THR A 337 2.61 8.98 -14.93
CA THR A 337 2.58 10.09 -15.91
C THR A 337 3.41 9.79 -17.18
N SER A 338 4.51 9.02 -17.06
CA SER A 338 5.28 8.55 -18.24
C SER A 338 4.50 7.53 -19.06
N MET A 339 3.60 6.76 -18.44
CA MET A 339 2.76 5.76 -19.11
C MET A 339 1.52 6.38 -19.77
N LEU A 340 0.87 7.36 -19.14
CA LEU A 340 -0.37 7.96 -19.63
C LEU A 340 -0.19 8.76 -20.94
N TYR A 341 1.02 9.29 -21.19
CA TYR A 341 1.28 10.24 -22.27
C TYR A 341 2.51 9.87 -23.11
N LYS A 342 2.40 9.99 -24.44
CA LYS A 342 3.50 9.81 -25.40
C LYS A 342 4.59 10.90 -25.35
N HIS A 343 4.36 11.96 -24.58
CA HIS A 343 5.36 12.96 -24.22
C HIS A 343 5.83 12.82 -22.77
N HIS A 344 5.36 11.79 -22.06
CA HIS A 344 5.80 11.35 -20.74
C HIS A 344 5.77 12.42 -19.62
N GLY A 345 4.97 13.48 -19.80
CA GLY A 345 5.03 14.70 -18.98
C GLY A 345 6.30 15.57 -19.20
N VAL A 346 7.31 15.07 -19.90
CA VAL A 346 8.59 15.76 -20.12
C VAL A 346 8.39 17.09 -20.86
N LYS A 347 8.76 18.20 -20.21
CA LYS A 347 8.60 19.58 -20.71
C LYS A 347 7.14 19.96 -21.03
N PHE A 348 6.17 19.25 -20.46
CA PHE A 348 4.75 19.57 -20.53
C PHE A 348 4.28 20.15 -19.20
N VAL A 349 3.44 21.18 -19.24
CA VAL A 349 2.84 21.78 -18.03
C VAL A 349 1.34 21.55 -18.08
N PHE A 350 0.82 20.84 -17.09
CA PHE A 350 -0.62 20.61 -16.95
C PHE A 350 -1.24 21.82 -16.24
N SER A 351 -2.25 22.45 -16.86
CA SER A 351 -2.97 23.59 -16.29
C SER A 351 -4.28 23.18 -15.59
N GLY A 352 -4.59 21.88 -15.58
CA GLY A 352 -5.88 21.35 -15.13
C GLY A 352 -6.96 21.39 -16.21
N GLN A 353 -6.66 21.85 -17.43
CA GLN A 353 -7.62 21.88 -18.52
C GLN A 353 -7.75 20.51 -19.20
N TYR A 354 -8.95 19.93 -19.17
CA TYR A 354 -9.17 18.53 -19.54
C TYR A 354 -8.76 18.14 -20.99
N HIS A 355 -8.64 19.11 -21.89
CA HIS A 355 -8.14 18.86 -23.25
C HIS A 355 -6.68 18.35 -23.28
N GLU A 356 -5.87 18.68 -22.27
CA GLU A 356 -4.51 18.19 -22.07
C GLU A 356 -4.53 16.67 -21.80
N TYR A 357 -5.42 16.24 -20.92
CA TYR A 357 -5.52 14.87 -20.39
C TYR A 357 -6.23 13.89 -21.33
N PHE A 358 -7.14 14.38 -22.19
CA PHE A 358 -7.96 13.56 -23.10
C PHE A 358 -7.63 13.80 -24.59
N SER A 359 -6.46 14.36 -24.89
CA SER A 359 -5.97 14.53 -26.26
C SER A 359 -5.66 13.18 -26.93
N GLN A 360 -6.43 12.84 -27.97
CA GLN A 360 -6.31 11.57 -28.71
C GLN A 360 -4.90 11.32 -29.30
N ASN A 361 -4.14 12.39 -29.56
CA ASN A 361 -2.79 12.31 -30.11
C ASN A 361 -1.72 12.17 -29.01
N ALA A 362 -1.89 12.85 -27.88
CA ALA A 362 -0.91 12.90 -26.79
C ALA A 362 -0.97 11.69 -25.86
N VAL A 363 -2.17 11.17 -25.59
CA VAL A 363 -2.42 10.01 -24.72
C VAL A 363 -1.85 8.71 -25.31
N ASP A 364 -1.26 7.86 -24.47
CA ASP A 364 -1.01 6.45 -24.83
C ASP A 364 -2.21 5.56 -24.46
N MET A 365 -2.94 5.13 -25.49
CA MET A 365 -4.17 4.36 -25.30
C MET A 365 -3.93 2.88 -24.98
N ASP A 366 -2.72 2.36 -25.19
CA ASP A 366 -2.42 0.95 -24.97
C ASP A 366 -1.80 0.77 -23.57
N ALA A 367 -1.00 1.73 -23.11
CA ALA A 367 -0.65 1.88 -21.69
C ALA A 367 -1.89 2.10 -20.82
N HIS A 368 -2.86 2.91 -21.25
CA HIS A 368 -4.16 3.03 -20.57
C HIS A 368 -4.88 1.68 -20.42
N VAL A 369 -4.90 0.86 -21.48
CA VAL A 369 -5.53 -0.47 -21.42
C VAL A 369 -4.74 -1.41 -20.50
N TYR A 370 -3.41 -1.37 -20.51
CA TYR A 370 -2.59 -2.13 -19.56
C TYR A 370 -2.89 -1.74 -18.10
N LEU A 371 -2.91 -0.44 -17.76
CA LEU A 371 -3.19 0.02 -16.40
C LEU A 371 -4.60 -0.38 -15.92
N MET A 372 -5.59 -0.38 -16.80
CA MET A 372 -6.92 -0.90 -16.50
C MET A 372 -6.94 -2.42 -16.32
N LEU A 373 -6.19 -3.19 -17.14
CA LEU A 373 -6.07 -4.64 -16.98
C LEU A 373 -5.30 -5.02 -15.71
N ALA A 374 -4.31 -4.24 -15.30
CA ALA A 374 -3.56 -4.42 -14.06
C ALA A 374 -4.47 -4.26 -12.84
N ASN A 375 -5.17 -3.14 -12.74
CA ASN A 375 -6.12 -2.90 -11.64
C ASN A 375 -7.30 -3.89 -11.67
N ASP A 376 -7.85 -4.21 -12.84
CA ASP A 376 -8.90 -5.22 -13.00
C ASP A 376 -8.45 -6.64 -12.59
N LEU A 377 -7.16 -6.97 -12.78
CA LEU A 377 -6.57 -8.25 -12.37
C LEU A 377 -6.37 -8.35 -10.86
N VAL A 378 -5.70 -7.38 -10.24
CA VAL A 378 -5.29 -7.51 -8.82
C VAL A 378 -6.50 -7.58 -7.89
N HIS A 379 -7.51 -6.71 -8.10
CA HIS A 379 -8.77 -6.73 -7.37
C HIS A 379 -9.65 -7.96 -7.68
N GLN A 380 -9.41 -8.67 -8.80
CA GLN A 380 -10.03 -9.98 -9.08
C GLN A 380 -9.36 -11.15 -8.37
N LEU A 381 -8.08 -11.01 -8.00
CA LEU A 381 -7.34 -12.01 -7.23
C LEU A 381 -7.57 -11.83 -5.73
N TYR A 382 -7.48 -10.59 -5.25
CA TYR A 382 -7.58 -10.20 -3.84
C TYR A 382 -8.31 -8.84 -3.77
N PRO A 383 -9.57 -8.77 -3.31
CA PRO A 383 -10.35 -7.52 -3.32
C PRO A 383 -9.80 -6.41 -2.42
N ASP A 384 -9.09 -6.78 -1.35
CA ASP A 384 -8.60 -5.87 -0.31
C ASP A 384 -7.15 -5.37 -0.57
N VAL A 385 -6.61 -5.66 -1.76
CA VAL A 385 -5.31 -5.15 -2.23
C VAL A 385 -5.40 -3.67 -2.58
N ILE A 386 -4.37 -2.90 -2.24
CA ILE A 386 -4.34 -1.45 -2.48
C ILE A 386 -3.44 -1.10 -3.68
N THR A 387 -3.92 -0.28 -4.62
CA THR A 387 -3.08 0.25 -5.70
C THR A 387 -2.94 1.77 -5.69
N LEU A 388 -1.69 2.23 -5.80
CA LEU A 388 -1.32 3.65 -5.76
C LEU A 388 -0.69 4.07 -7.10
N ALA A 389 -1.11 5.20 -7.65
CA ALA A 389 -0.57 5.75 -8.89
C ALA A 389 0.35 6.96 -8.63
N GLU A 390 1.63 6.84 -9.00
CA GLU A 390 2.54 7.98 -9.08
C GLU A 390 2.27 8.80 -10.35
N ASP A 391 1.30 9.70 -10.25
CA ASP A 391 0.94 10.63 -11.31
C ASP A 391 1.09 12.09 -10.84
N VAL A 392 1.99 12.84 -11.48
CA VAL A 392 2.16 14.28 -11.28
C VAL A 392 1.19 15.11 -12.12
N SER A 393 0.61 14.55 -13.19
CA SER A 393 -0.23 15.32 -14.13
C SER A 393 -1.53 15.83 -13.51
N GLY A 394 -2.12 15.07 -12.58
CA GLY A 394 -3.44 15.33 -12.04
C GLY A 394 -4.57 14.63 -12.82
N MET A 395 -4.27 13.53 -13.53
CA MET A 395 -5.22 12.94 -14.48
C MET A 395 -6.60 12.65 -13.86
N PRO A 396 -7.69 13.23 -14.41
CA PRO A 396 -9.04 12.95 -13.97
C PRO A 396 -9.41 11.47 -14.12
N THR A 397 -10.18 10.94 -13.18
CA THR A 397 -10.73 9.56 -13.18
C THR A 397 -9.69 8.46 -12.97
N LEU A 398 -8.45 8.80 -12.60
CA LEU A 398 -7.40 7.82 -12.32
C LEU A 398 -7.79 6.93 -11.14
N CYS A 399 -8.27 7.54 -10.05
CA CYS A 399 -8.65 6.85 -8.82
C CYS A 399 -10.18 6.68 -8.70
N ARG A 400 -10.83 6.34 -9.81
CA ARG A 400 -12.26 5.96 -9.86
C ARG A 400 -12.38 4.54 -10.42
N PRO A 401 -13.37 3.72 -10.01
CA PRO A 401 -13.51 2.35 -10.49
C PRO A 401 -13.72 2.27 -12.01
N ILE A 402 -13.22 1.21 -12.64
CA ILE A 402 -13.25 1.02 -14.10
C ILE A 402 -14.69 1.06 -14.66
N TYR A 403 -15.66 0.47 -13.96
CA TYR A 403 -17.07 0.48 -14.39
C TYR A 403 -17.75 1.86 -14.24
N GLU A 404 -17.18 2.78 -13.44
CA GLU A 404 -17.66 4.16 -13.31
C GLU A 404 -17.07 5.08 -14.40
N GLY A 405 -16.05 4.60 -15.12
CA GLY A 405 -15.34 5.27 -16.21
C GLY A 405 -13.85 5.51 -15.94
N GLY A 406 -13.32 5.14 -14.77
CA GLY A 406 -11.93 5.39 -14.39
C GLY A 406 -10.93 4.30 -14.76
N PHE A 407 -9.76 4.31 -14.12
CA PHE A 407 -8.70 3.30 -14.30
C PHE A 407 -8.70 2.19 -13.24
N GLY A 408 -9.34 2.41 -12.09
CA GLY A 408 -9.40 1.43 -10.99
C GLY A 408 -8.24 1.47 -10.00
N PHE A 409 -7.47 2.55 -9.94
CA PHE A 409 -6.56 2.79 -8.80
C PHE A 409 -7.33 3.17 -7.54
N ASP A 410 -6.81 2.83 -6.36
CA ASP A 410 -7.34 3.33 -5.09
C ASP A 410 -6.92 4.78 -4.82
N TYR A 411 -5.62 5.03 -4.90
CA TYR A 411 -5.00 6.28 -4.45
C TYR A 411 -4.09 6.86 -5.53
N ARG A 412 -3.92 8.18 -5.49
CA ARG A 412 -2.86 8.93 -6.18
C ARG A 412 -2.05 9.74 -5.18
N PHE A 413 -0.86 10.16 -5.55
CA PHE A 413 -0.08 11.09 -4.73
C PHE A 413 -0.56 12.55 -4.95
N ASN A 414 -0.69 13.33 -3.87
CA ASN A 414 -0.85 14.79 -3.96
C ASN A 414 0.54 15.46 -4.00
N MET A 415 1.22 15.31 -5.14
CA MET A 415 2.61 15.74 -5.35
C MET A 415 2.81 17.27 -5.25
N SER A 416 1.73 18.06 -5.19
CA SER A 416 1.80 19.51 -5.02
C SER A 416 2.08 19.97 -3.58
N ILE A 417 1.98 19.07 -2.59
CA ILE A 417 2.22 19.42 -1.17
C ILE A 417 3.71 19.65 -0.88
N PRO A 418 4.66 18.77 -1.25
CA PRO A 418 6.10 19.04 -1.09
C PRO A 418 6.53 20.34 -1.78
N ASP A 419 6.14 20.54 -3.04
CA ASP A 419 6.43 21.77 -3.79
C ASP A 419 6.01 23.04 -3.02
N LYS A 420 4.85 23.00 -2.36
CA LYS A 420 4.36 24.11 -1.54
C LYS A 420 5.23 24.36 -0.31
N TRP A 421 5.65 23.31 0.40
CA TRP A 421 6.51 23.47 1.57
C TRP A 421 7.92 23.92 1.20
N ILE A 422 8.51 23.36 0.14
CA ILE A 422 9.79 23.81 -0.42
C ILE A 422 9.70 25.29 -0.83
N GLN A 423 8.67 25.68 -1.60
CA GLN A 423 8.46 27.07 -2.02
C GLN A 423 8.42 28.01 -0.81
N LEU A 424 7.60 27.68 0.19
CA LEU A 424 7.43 28.53 1.37
C LEU A 424 8.72 28.65 2.18
N LEU A 425 9.47 27.56 2.39
CA LEU A 425 10.70 27.56 3.17
C LEU A 425 11.89 28.22 2.44
N LYS A 426 11.90 28.17 1.10
CA LYS A 426 12.97 28.67 0.23
C LYS A 426 12.79 30.13 -0.18
N GLU A 427 11.56 30.57 -0.40
CA GLU A 427 11.25 31.85 -1.06
C GLU A 427 10.50 32.84 -0.15
N VAL A 428 9.83 32.38 0.91
CA VAL A 428 8.86 33.20 1.67
C VAL A 428 9.18 33.21 3.17
N LYS A 429 9.37 34.39 3.76
CA LYS A 429 9.52 34.51 5.23
C LYS A 429 8.21 34.16 5.95
N ASP A 430 8.32 33.54 7.14
CA ASP A 430 7.19 33.12 7.99
C ASP A 430 6.07 34.18 8.10
N GLU A 431 6.40 35.46 8.31
CA GLU A 431 5.42 36.55 8.44
C GLU A 431 4.60 36.83 7.16
N ASN A 432 5.07 36.37 6.01
CA ASN A 432 4.45 36.53 4.69
C ASN A 432 3.81 35.24 4.16
N TRP A 433 3.83 34.13 4.92
CA TRP A 433 3.19 32.87 4.48
C TRP A 433 1.67 33.05 4.26
N PRO A 434 1.14 32.71 3.07
CA PRO A 434 -0.29 32.82 2.74
C PRO A 434 -1.09 31.62 3.26
N MET A 435 -1.82 31.80 4.36
CA MET A 435 -2.59 30.77 5.06
C MET A 435 -3.66 30.13 4.18
N ALA A 436 -4.41 30.93 3.43
CA ALA A 436 -5.43 30.46 2.51
C ALA A 436 -4.83 29.67 1.32
N ASN A 437 -3.59 29.96 0.92
CA ASN A 437 -2.92 29.22 -0.15
C ASN A 437 -2.30 27.89 0.33
N ILE A 438 -1.84 27.81 1.59
CA ILE A 438 -1.50 26.54 2.24
C ILE A 438 -2.72 25.61 2.26
N VAL A 439 -3.83 26.10 2.82
CA VAL A 439 -5.09 25.33 2.85
C VAL A 439 -5.54 24.94 1.45
N TYR A 440 -5.53 25.87 0.50
CA TYR A 440 -5.87 25.58 -0.89
C TYR A 440 -5.03 24.43 -1.48
N THR A 441 -3.71 24.41 -1.32
CA THR A 441 -2.90 23.29 -1.85
C THR A 441 -3.22 21.95 -1.15
N LEU A 442 -3.51 21.96 0.15
CA LEU A 442 -3.89 20.75 0.88
C LEU A 442 -5.28 20.22 0.46
N THR A 443 -6.25 21.10 0.19
CA THR A 443 -7.64 20.74 -0.12
C THR A 443 -8.00 20.73 -1.61
N ASN A 444 -7.17 21.25 -2.52
CA ASN A 444 -7.42 21.29 -3.96
C ASN A 444 -7.19 19.91 -4.60
N ARG A 445 -8.08 18.99 -4.28
CA ARG A 445 -8.08 17.58 -4.68
C ARG A 445 -9.37 17.23 -5.39
N ARG A 446 -9.36 16.15 -6.17
CA ARG A 446 -10.52 15.73 -6.97
C ARG A 446 -11.54 14.99 -6.10
N TRP A 447 -12.79 15.44 -6.08
CA TRP A 447 -13.85 14.79 -5.29
C TRP A 447 -14.02 13.31 -5.68
N ASN A 448 -14.18 12.44 -4.67
CA ASN A 448 -14.26 10.98 -4.81
C ASN A 448 -13.03 10.27 -5.45
N GLU A 449 -11.86 10.93 -5.57
CA GLU A 449 -10.56 10.32 -5.89
C GLU A 449 -9.64 10.44 -4.65
N LYS A 450 -9.21 9.32 -4.05
CA LYS A 450 -8.42 9.34 -2.80
C LYS A 450 -6.97 9.80 -3.06
N CYS A 451 -6.42 10.63 -2.18
CA CYS A 451 -5.03 11.08 -2.26
C CYS A 451 -4.16 10.63 -1.06
N VAL A 452 -2.92 10.25 -1.34
CA VAL A 452 -1.83 10.20 -0.33
C VAL A 452 -1.26 11.60 -0.15
N ALA A 453 -1.21 12.06 1.09
CA ALA A 453 -0.55 13.29 1.51
C ALA A 453 0.81 12.99 2.12
N TYR A 454 1.81 13.82 1.82
CA TYR A 454 3.16 13.70 2.34
C TYR A 454 3.83 15.08 2.27
N VAL A 455 4.80 15.32 3.15
CA VAL A 455 5.50 16.62 3.24
C VAL A 455 6.72 16.67 2.31
N GLU A 456 7.36 15.53 2.14
CA GLU A 456 8.60 15.31 1.40
C GLU A 456 8.71 13.81 1.08
N SER A 457 9.20 13.45 -0.10
CA SER A 457 9.49 12.07 -0.50
C SER A 457 11.00 11.77 -0.40
N HIS A 458 11.37 10.57 -0.85
CA HIS A 458 12.75 10.25 -1.18
C HIS A 458 13.42 11.28 -2.13
N ASP A 459 12.71 11.94 -3.05
CA ASP A 459 13.29 12.93 -3.99
C ASP A 459 13.95 14.12 -3.26
N GLN A 460 13.21 14.80 -2.38
CA GLN A 460 13.77 15.90 -1.56
C GLN A 460 14.85 15.43 -0.59
N SER A 461 14.90 14.12 -0.34
CA SER A 461 15.92 13.50 0.49
C SER A 461 17.21 13.24 -0.28
N ILE A 462 17.21 13.22 -1.62
CA ILE A 462 18.40 12.92 -2.47
C ILE A 462 19.32 14.15 -2.63
N VAL A 463 20.62 13.88 -2.81
CA VAL A 463 21.67 14.87 -3.04
C VAL A 463 21.32 15.87 -4.16
N GLY A 464 21.11 17.13 -3.79
CA GLY A 464 20.75 18.22 -4.71
C GLY A 464 19.62 19.09 -4.19
N ASP A 465 18.77 18.55 -3.32
CA ASP A 465 17.78 19.31 -2.55
C ASP A 465 18.07 19.22 -1.04
N LYS A 466 17.09 19.55 -0.20
CA LYS A 466 17.11 19.51 1.26
C LYS A 466 15.81 18.91 1.81
N THR A 467 15.94 18.08 2.83
CA THR A 467 14.80 17.67 3.68
C THR A 467 14.17 18.86 4.41
N LEU A 468 12.94 18.70 4.90
CA LEU A 468 12.25 19.65 5.76
C LEU A 468 13.12 20.10 6.94
N ALA A 469 13.84 19.14 7.56
CA ALA A 469 14.77 19.42 8.64
C ALA A 469 15.95 20.29 8.17
N MET A 470 16.55 19.99 7.02
CA MET A 470 17.64 20.81 6.46
C MET A 470 17.20 22.20 5.95
N TRP A 471 15.91 22.40 5.65
CA TRP A 471 15.30 23.72 5.41
C TRP A 471 14.99 24.48 6.71
N LEU A 472 14.66 23.79 7.80
CA LEU A 472 14.23 24.41 9.06
C LEU A 472 15.37 24.73 10.02
N PHE A 473 16.34 23.83 10.17
CA PHE A 473 17.46 23.91 11.12
C PHE A 473 18.79 24.33 10.46
N ASP A 474 18.97 24.01 9.17
CA ASP A 474 20.22 24.21 8.42
C ASP A 474 21.45 23.73 9.24
N LYS A 475 22.53 24.52 9.35
CA LYS A 475 23.75 24.17 10.09
C LYS A 475 23.54 23.93 11.59
N GLU A 476 22.49 24.46 12.21
CA GLU A 476 22.28 24.31 13.66
C GLU A 476 21.82 22.89 14.04
N ILE A 477 21.38 22.09 13.05
CA ILE A 477 21.03 20.68 13.23
C ILE A 477 22.21 19.86 13.79
N TYR A 478 23.45 20.26 13.47
CA TYR A 478 24.68 19.60 13.90
C TYR A 478 25.21 20.08 15.26
N THR A 479 24.72 21.21 15.79
CA THR A 479 25.29 21.86 16.98
C THR A 479 24.32 22.08 18.12
N ASN A 480 23.01 22.19 17.85
CA ASN A 480 22.00 22.61 18.82
C ASN A 480 20.81 21.64 18.97
N MET A 481 20.91 20.44 18.38
CA MET A 481 19.89 19.38 18.55
C MET A 481 20.05 18.55 19.84
N SER A 482 20.99 18.88 20.72
CA SER A 482 21.09 18.28 22.06
C SER A 482 20.41 19.13 23.11
N LYS A 483 19.58 18.51 23.95
CA LYS A 483 18.86 19.14 25.08
C LYS A 483 19.77 19.75 26.15
N LYS A 484 21.09 19.51 26.07
CA LYS A 484 22.13 20.10 26.93
C LYS A 484 22.71 21.40 26.37
N THR A 485 22.38 21.75 25.14
CA THR A 485 22.78 23.01 24.49
C THR A 485 21.66 24.05 24.58
N PRO A 486 21.95 25.36 24.48
CA PRO A 486 20.90 26.38 24.47
C PRO A 486 19.94 26.19 23.29
N LEU A 487 18.65 26.10 23.58
CA LEU A 487 17.57 26.08 22.58
C LEU A 487 17.54 27.43 21.85
N THR A 488 18.04 27.45 20.61
CA THR A 488 18.12 28.67 19.80
C THR A 488 16.77 29.04 19.20
N ALA A 489 16.64 30.29 18.73
CA ALA A 489 15.45 30.70 17.98
C ALA A 489 15.27 29.89 16.68
N THR A 490 16.36 29.41 16.07
CA THR A 490 16.36 28.54 14.89
C THR A 490 15.83 27.15 15.24
N VAL A 491 16.36 26.51 16.29
CA VAL A 491 15.91 25.17 16.70
C VAL A 491 14.48 25.20 17.22
N HIS A 492 14.09 26.20 18.02
CA HIS A 492 12.70 26.36 18.46
C HIS A 492 11.74 26.61 17.29
N ARG A 493 12.14 27.40 16.28
CA ARG A 493 11.37 27.55 15.02
C ARG A 493 11.24 26.20 14.30
N GLY A 494 12.34 25.47 14.16
CA GLY A 494 12.38 24.21 13.43
C GLY A 494 11.53 23.13 14.08
N LEU A 495 11.64 22.93 15.40
CA LEU A 495 10.82 22.00 16.15
C LEU A 495 9.32 22.30 15.98
N GLY A 496 8.91 23.56 16.20
CA GLY A 496 7.52 23.97 16.02
C GLY A 496 7.01 23.71 14.60
N LEU A 497 7.70 24.24 13.58
CA LEU A 497 7.26 24.12 12.19
C LEU A 497 7.31 22.68 11.66
N HIS A 498 8.28 21.86 12.04
CA HIS A 498 8.37 20.45 11.62
C HIS A 498 7.13 19.66 12.05
N LYS A 499 6.73 19.80 13.32
CA LYS A 499 5.52 19.17 13.87
C LYS A 499 4.25 19.72 13.21
N MET A 500 4.12 21.04 13.11
CA MET A 500 2.95 21.70 12.50
C MET A 500 2.75 21.34 11.02
N ILE A 501 3.82 21.31 10.23
CA ILE A 501 3.77 21.03 8.78
C ILE A 501 3.37 19.57 8.53
N ARG A 502 3.91 18.62 9.31
CA ARG A 502 3.52 17.20 9.22
C ARG A 502 2.07 16.98 9.66
N LEU A 503 1.65 17.58 10.78
CA LEU A 503 0.28 17.47 11.27
C LEU A 503 -0.76 18.09 10.32
N ILE A 504 -0.55 19.31 9.80
CA ILE A 504 -1.53 19.91 8.86
C ILE A 504 -1.58 19.14 7.54
N THR A 505 -0.47 18.51 7.14
CA THR A 505 -0.43 17.67 5.94
C THR A 505 -1.18 16.35 6.14
N GLN A 506 -0.99 15.67 7.28
CA GLN A 506 -1.76 14.46 7.62
C GLN A 506 -3.25 14.78 7.88
N ALA A 507 -3.57 15.89 8.53
CA ALA A 507 -4.94 16.23 8.94
C ALA A 507 -5.79 16.92 7.86
N LEU A 508 -5.23 17.26 6.70
CA LEU A 508 -5.97 17.99 5.65
C LEU A 508 -5.56 17.67 4.20
N GLY A 509 -4.38 17.09 3.97
CA GLY A 509 -3.79 16.93 2.64
C GLY A 509 -4.29 15.74 1.82
N GLY A 510 -5.03 14.78 2.40
CA GLY A 510 -5.38 13.51 1.75
C GLY A 510 -6.24 12.57 2.61
N GLU A 511 -6.57 11.41 2.04
CA GLU A 511 -7.27 10.27 2.66
C GLU A 511 -6.30 9.15 3.08
N ALA A 512 -5.00 9.39 2.92
CA ALA A 512 -3.88 8.57 3.34
C ALA A 512 -2.68 9.48 3.63
N TYR A 513 -1.73 9.02 4.45
CA TYR A 513 -0.50 9.73 4.77
C TYR A 513 0.73 8.90 4.42
N LEU A 514 1.82 9.55 4.00
CA LEU A 514 3.12 8.91 3.80
C LEU A 514 4.25 9.75 4.41
N THR A 515 5.24 9.05 4.96
CA THR A 515 6.55 9.62 5.34
C THR A 515 7.65 8.80 4.66
N PHE A 516 8.76 9.45 4.28
CA PHE A 516 9.99 8.76 3.88
C PHE A 516 10.90 8.49 5.09
N MET A 517 11.60 7.35 5.08
CA MET A 517 12.37 6.86 6.22
C MET A 517 13.46 7.82 6.75
N GLY A 518 13.38 8.14 8.04
CA GLY A 518 14.20 9.12 8.74
C GLY A 518 13.55 10.49 8.87
N ASN A 519 12.65 10.86 7.96
CA ASN A 519 12.01 12.18 7.96
C ASN A 519 10.95 12.27 9.07
N GLU A 520 10.54 11.15 9.69
CA GLU A 520 9.69 11.14 10.88
C GLU A 520 10.34 11.79 12.11
N PHE A 521 11.67 11.72 12.22
CA PHE A 521 12.45 12.34 13.30
C PHE A 521 13.28 13.55 12.86
N GLY A 522 13.10 14.02 11.61
CA GLY A 522 13.87 15.12 11.06
C GLY A 522 15.34 14.78 10.82
N HIS A 523 15.62 13.62 10.24
CA HIS A 523 16.98 13.15 9.92
C HIS A 523 17.83 14.23 9.20
N PRO A 524 19.08 14.47 9.63
CA PRO A 524 19.96 15.50 9.06
C PRO A 524 20.60 15.04 7.74
N GLU A 525 21.51 15.85 7.19
CA GLU A 525 22.23 15.54 5.93
C GLU A 525 21.26 15.34 4.74
N TRP A 526 21.59 14.40 3.85
CA TRP A 526 20.82 14.00 2.67
C TRP A 526 21.11 12.53 2.38
N VAL A 527 20.53 11.99 1.32
CA VAL A 527 20.73 10.64 0.78
C VAL A 527 21.63 10.76 -0.45
N ASP A 528 22.75 10.02 -0.47
CA ASP A 528 23.58 9.91 -1.67
C ASP A 528 24.07 8.47 -1.84
N PHE A 529 23.90 7.94 -3.05
CA PHE A 529 24.21 6.56 -3.37
C PHE A 529 25.62 6.41 -3.97
N PRO A 530 26.28 5.25 -3.79
CA PRO A 530 27.61 5.00 -4.36
C PRO A 530 27.65 5.22 -5.88
N ARG A 531 28.39 6.24 -6.31
CA ARG A 531 28.55 6.64 -7.71
C ARG A 531 29.91 7.28 -7.95
N GLU A 532 30.34 7.38 -9.20
CA GLU A 532 31.63 8.01 -9.56
C GLU A 532 31.79 9.41 -8.93
N GLY A 533 30.75 10.25 -9.01
CA GLY A 533 30.75 11.62 -8.49
C GLY A 533 30.83 11.77 -6.96
N ASN A 534 30.83 10.68 -6.18
CA ASN A 534 31.15 10.69 -4.74
C ASN A 534 32.22 9.67 -4.35
N GLY A 535 32.98 9.14 -5.32
CA GLY A 535 34.03 8.15 -5.08
C GLY A 535 33.51 6.78 -4.66
N TRP A 536 32.27 6.43 -5.02
CA TRP A 536 31.56 5.21 -4.60
C TRP A 536 31.32 5.13 -3.09
N SER A 537 31.07 6.28 -2.46
CA SER A 537 30.82 6.37 -1.02
C SER A 537 29.44 5.87 -0.64
N HIS A 538 29.38 5.03 0.39
CA HIS A 538 28.13 4.67 1.09
C HIS A 538 27.81 5.62 2.27
N HIS A 539 28.60 6.68 2.51
CA HIS A 539 28.51 7.46 3.75
C HIS A 539 27.15 8.17 3.97
N HIS A 540 26.43 8.54 2.91
CA HIS A 540 25.07 9.09 3.01
C HIS A 540 24.00 8.09 2.53
N CYS A 541 24.36 6.83 2.30
CA CYS A 541 23.46 5.73 1.94
C CYS A 541 23.08 4.92 3.20
N ARG A 542 22.62 5.62 4.25
CA ARG A 542 22.37 5.11 5.61
C ARG A 542 21.26 5.89 6.32
N ARG A 543 20.75 5.37 7.45
CA ARG A 543 19.79 6.05 8.36
C ARG A 543 20.31 6.10 9.79
N GLN A 544 20.43 7.29 10.38
CA GLN A 544 21.07 7.52 11.68
C GLN A 544 20.12 7.25 12.86
N TRP A 545 19.75 5.99 13.08
CA TRP A 545 18.74 5.59 14.07
C TRP A 545 19.09 6.00 15.51
N HIS A 546 20.36 5.98 15.91
CA HIS A 546 20.81 6.50 17.21
C HIS A 546 20.35 7.94 17.49
N LEU A 547 20.11 8.77 16.47
CA LEU A 547 19.58 10.13 16.66
C LEU A 547 18.12 10.09 17.15
N ARG A 548 17.30 9.20 16.58
CA ARG A 548 15.91 8.94 17.00
C ARG A 548 15.87 8.35 18.41
N ASP A 549 16.81 7.44 18.69
CA ASP A 549 16.76 6.60 19.89
C ASP A 549 17.36 7.27 21.15
N ASP A 550 18.21 8.30 21.03
CA ASP A 550 18.76 9.03 22.18
C ASP A 550 17.78 10.09 22.74
N PRO A 551 17.18 9.89 23.93
CA PRO A 551 16.26 10.85 24.53
C PRO A 551 16.93 12.15 24.98
N GLN A 552 18.26 12.28 24.89
CA GLN A 552 19.00 13.53 25.12
C GLN A 552 19.04 14.44 23.88
N LEU A 553 18.50 14.01 22.75
CA LEU A 553 18.41 14.77 21.50
C LEU A 553 16.97 15.18 21.17
N HIS A 554 16.85 16.23 20.36
CA HIS A 554 15.57 16.77 19.87
C HIS A 554 14.98 16.00 18.68
N TYR A 555 15.76 15.11 18.04
CA TYR A 555 15.21 14.18 17.03
C TYR A 555 14.22 13.18 17.68
N HIS A 556 14.53 12.71 18.90
CA HIS A 556 13.64 11.88 19.71
C HIS A 556 12.30 12.58 20.01
N ASP A 557 12.32 13.90 20.24
CA ASP A 557 11.10 14.70 20.46
C ASP A 557 10.21 14.79 19.20
N LEU A 558 10.83 14.87 18.02
CA LEU A 558 10.13 14.86 16.74
C LEU A 558 9.54 13.47 16.44
N TRP A 559 10.24 12.39 16.80
CA TRP A 559 9.72 11.02 16.71
C TRP A 559 8.56 10.77 17.67
N LEU A 560 8.67 11.19 18.94
CA LEU A 560 7.57 11.07 19.90
C LEU A 560 6.31 11.80 19.40
N PHE A 561 6.49 12.96 18.76
CA PHE A 561 5.38 13.67 18.11
C PHE A 561 4.78 12.88 16.94
N ASP A 562 5.62 12.29 16.07
CA ASP A 562 5.15 11.46 14.95
C ASP A 562 4.30 10.28 15.44
N LYS A 563 4.79 9.55 16.46
CA LYS A 563 4.05 8.46 17.08
C LYS A 563 2.72 8.97 17.62
N ALA A 564 2.71 10.05 18.39
CA ALA A 564 1.49 10.59 18.97
C ALA A 564 0.47 11.06 17.91
N MET A 565 0.95 11.59 16.77
CA MET A 565 0.12 11.94 15.62
C MET A 565 -0.55 10.69 15.00
N ASN A 566 0.21 9.62 14.77
CA ASN A 566 -0.30 8.36 14.18
C ASN A 566 -1.18 7.54 15.16
N ASP A 567 -0.88 7.60 16.47
CA ASP A 567 -1.72 7.04 17.54
C ASP A 567 -3.09 7.74 17.56
N LEU A 568 -3.10 9.08 17.55
CA LEU A 568 -4.33 9.88 17.52
C LEU A 568 -5.15 9.64 16.24
N GLU A 569 -4.50 9.43 15.10
CA GLU A 569 -5.19 9.05 13.86
C GLU A 569 -5.80 7.64 13.95
N THR A 570 -5.19 6.72 14.71
CA THR A 570 -5.76 5.38 14.95
C THR A 570 -7.04 5.44 15.79
N GLU A 571 -7.10 6.36 16.76
CA GLU A 571 -8.24 6.60 17.64
C GLU A 571 -9.38 7.35 16.91
N TYR A 572 -9.09 8.49 16.27
CA TYR A 572 -10.11 9.40 15.69
C TYR A 572 -10.31 9.30 14.17
N ARG A 573 -9.42 8.59 13.46
CA ARG A 573 -9.58 8.11 12.07
C ARG A 573 -9.97 9.18 11.05
N TRP A 574 -9.37 10.37 11.16
CA TRP A 574 -9.75 11.49 10.31
C TRP A 574 -9.41 11.26 8.83
N LEU A 575 -8.36 10.49 8.49
CA LEU A 575 -8.01 10.16 7.09
C LEU A 575 -9.14 9.39 6.38
N ALA A 576 -9.92 8.61 7.14
CA ALA A 576 -11.09 7.89 6.63
C ALA A 576 -12.35 8.77 6.54
N SER A 577 -12.36 9.96 7.15
CA SER A 577 -13.54 10.81 7.26
C SER A 577 -13.74 11.67 6.02
N LYS A 578 -14.99 11.74 5.54
CA LYS A 578 -15.41 12.66 4.48
C LYS A 578 -15.86 14.03 5.02
N GLU A 579 -15.97 14.17 6.34
CA GLU A 579 -16.32 15.45 6.96
C GLU A 579 -15.06 16.26 7.26
N HIS A 580 -14.83 17.32 6.49
CA HIS A 580 -13.92 18.39 6.86
C HIS A 580 -14.53 19.76 6.59
N TYR A 581 -14.16 20.77 7.39
CA TYR A 581 -14.65 22.13 7.24
C TYR A 581 -13.59 23.15 7.66
N ILE A 582 -13.21 24.04 6.74
CA ILE A 582 -12.30 25.15 7.05
C ILE A 582 -13.07 26.27 7.74
N THR A 583 -12.90 26.41 9.05
CA THR A 583 -13.52 27.47 9.85
C THR A 583 -12.82 28.82 9.65
N LEU A 584 -11.48 28.85 9.57
CA LEU A 584 -10.72 30.09 9.49
C LEU A 584 -9.37 29.91 8.78
N THR A 585 -9.04 30.86 7.90
CA THR A 585 -7.68 31.11 7.40
C THR A 585 -7.39 32.60 7.55
N HIS A 586 -6.75 33.01 8.64
CA HIS A 586 -6.58 34.43 8.97
C HIS A 586 -5.14 34.91 8.75
N GLU A 587 -4.94 35.59 7.62
CA GLU A 587 -3.60 35.95 7.10
C GLU A 587 -2.76 36.83 8.03
N LYS A 588 -3.40 37.76 8.75
CA LYS A 588 -2.72 38.73 9.63
C LYS A 588 -2.22 38.11 10.93
N ASP A 589 -3.01 37.19 11.49
CA ASP A 589 -2.66 36.49 12.73
C ASP A 589 -1.95 35.16 12.45
N LYS A 590 -1.88 34.73 11.18
CA LYS A 590 -1.31 33.45 10.75
C LYS A 590 -1.99 32.24 11.41
N ILE A 591 -3.30 32.34 11.60
CA ILE A 591 -4.14 31.30 12.19
C ILE A 591 -4.83 30.48 11.10
N ILE A 592 -4.79 29.15 11.22
CA ILE A 592 -5.63 28.22 10.46
C ILE A 592 -6.45 27.39 11.46
N ILE A 593 -7.77 27.32 11.25
CA ILE A 593 -8.70 26.49 12.05
C ILE A 593 -9.58 25.69 11.10
N PHE A 594 -9.68 24.39 11.34
CA PHE A 594 -10.63 23.51 10.64
C PHE A 594 -11.12 22.39 11.55
N GLU A 595 -12.22 21.76 11.16
CA GLU A 595 -12.69 20.51 11.75
C GLU A 595 -12.45 19.37 10.76
N HIS A 596 -12.04 18.20 11.23
CA HIS A 596 -11.94 16.97 10.42
C HIS A 596 -12.45 15.77 11.24
N GLY A 597 -13.43 15.05 10.71
CA GLY A 597 -14.22 14.07 11.47
C GLY A 597 -14.93 14.71 12.67
N MET A 598 -14.46 14.38 13.87
CA MET A 598 -14.96 14.99 15.11
C MET A 598 -13.99 15.97 15.78
N LEU A 599 -12.73 16.04 15.34
CA LEU A 599 -11.71 16.87 15.97
C LEU A 599 -11.72 18.30 15.42
N VAL A 600 -11.42 19.26 16.29
CA VAL A 600 -11.12 20.65 15.91
C VAL A 600 -9.61 20.85 15.93
N PHE A 601 -9.03 21.29 14.81
CA PHE A 601 -7.62 21.56 14.64
C PHE A 601 -7.35 23.06 14.62
N VAL A 602 -6.34 23.50 15.38
CA VAL A 602 -5.99 24.91 15.58
C VAL A 602 -4.49 25.10 15.38
N PHE A 603 -4.07 25.89 14.38
CA PHE A 603 -2.67 26.16 14.05
C PHE A 603 -2.36 27.65 14.14
N ASN A 604 -1.25 28.01 14.80
CA ASN A 604 -0.70 29.37 14.82
C ASN A 604 0.70 29.43 14.20
N PHE A 605 0.75 29.74 12.91
CA PHE A 605 2.00 29.92 12.15
C PHE A 605 2.65 31.29 12.40
N HIS A 606 2.14 32.15 13.28
CA HIS A 606 2.75 33.45 13.54
C HIS A 606 4.14 33.26 14.17
N PRO A 607 5.21 33.86 13.62
CA PRO A 607 6.58 33.63 14.10
C PRO A 607 6.91 34.20 15.48
N THR A 608 5.97 34.92 16.13
CA THR A 608 6.21 35.68 17.38
C THR A 608 4.99 35.94 18.27
N LYS A 609 3.75 35.98 17.75
CA LYS A 609 2.56 36.30 18.56
C LYS A 609 1.85 35.06 19.07
N SER A 610 1.50 35.10 20.36
CA SER A 610 0.49 34.26 20.98
C SER A 610 -0.81 35.05 21.17
N PHE A 611 -1.95 34.37 21.34
CA PHE A 611 -3.27 35.01 21.49
C PHE A 611 -4.03 34.41 22.68
N GLU A 612 -4.45 35.23 23.65
CA GLU A 612 -4.95 34.78 24.97
C GLU A 612 -6.40 34.30 25.00
N HIS A 613 -7.27 34.90 24.16
CA HIS A 613 -8.71 34.65 24.17
C HIS A 613 -9.26 34.44 22.76
N TYR A 614 -8.51 33.71 21.92
CA TYR A 614 -8.87 33.55 20.51
C TYR A 614 -10.12 32.69 20.35
N ARG A 615 -11.06 33.11 19.50
CA ARG A 615 -12.33 32.41 19.27
C ARG A 615 -12.16 31.31 18.22
N VAL A 616 -12.41 30.07 18.62
CA VAL A 616 -12.31 28.87 17.78
C VAL A 616 -13.72 28.34 17.53
N GLY A 617 -14.22 28.49 16.30
CA GLY A 617 -15.58 28.07 15.93
C GLY A 617 -15.70 26.56 15.68
N THR A 618 -16.80 25.96 16.12
CA THR A 618 -17.06 24.51 16.02
C THR A 618 -18.54 24.16 15.78
N LYS A 619 -18.81 23.02 15.11
CA LYS A 619 -20.17 22.45 15.03
C LYS A 619 -20.70 21.96 16.38
N TRP A 620 -19.82 21.59 17.32
CA TRP A 620 -20.20 20.87 18.53
C TRP A 620 -20.78 21.79 19.62
N PRO A 621 -21.94 21.47 20.21
CA PRO A 621 -22.56 22.24 21.29
C PRO A 621 -22.00 21.88 22.70
N TYR A 622 -20.81 21.30 22.72
CA TYR A 622 -20.14 20.68 23.88
C TYR A 622 -18.82 21.40 24.20
N GLU A 623 -18.36 21.30 25.44
CA GLU A 623 -17.03 21.77 25.86
C GLU A 623 -15.93 20.90 25.21
N HIS A 624 -14.68 21.38 25.17
CA HIS A 624 -13.60 20.70 24.43
C HIS A 624 -12.33 20.47 25.27
N LEU A 625 -11.73 19.28 25.18
CA LEU A 625 -10.40 18.99 25.72
C LEU A 625 -9.35 18.91 24.61
N ILE A 626 -8.10 19.26 24.95
CA ILE A 626 -6.93 18.95 24.12
C ILE A 626 -6.72 17.43 24.09
N VAL A 627 -6.38 16.90 22.93
CA VAL A 627 -5.95 15.50 22.73
C VAL A 627 -4.56 15.37 22.12
N LEU A 628 -4.04 16.45 21.51
CA LEU A 628 -2.65 16.57 21.09
C LEU A 628 -2.24 18.04 21.10
N ASP A 629 -1.14 18.35 21.77
CA ASP A 629 -0.56 19.69 21.80
C ASP A 629 0.90 19.63 21.39
N THR A 630 1.25 20.29 20.28
CA THR A 630 2.65 20.36 19.82
C THR A 630 3.57 21.09 20.81
N ASP A 631 3.04 21.86 21.76
CA ASP A 631 3.83 22.59 22.76
C ASP A 631 4.22 21.72 23.97
N GLU A 632 3.75 20.48 24.10
CA GLU A 632 4.13 19.61 25.22
C GLU A 632 5.66 19.39 25.29
N GLN A 633 6.20 19.33 26.52
CA GLN A 633 7.65 19.16 26.73
C GLN A 633 8.20 17.85 26.12
N ARG A 634 7.40 16.77 26.10
CA ARG A 634 7.75 15.49 25.43
C ARG A 634 7.95 15.60 23.91
N PHE A 635 7.51 16.69 23.31
CA PHE A 635 7.72 17.00 21.89
C PHE A 635 8.71 18.17 21.69
N GLY A 636 9.45 18.58 22.73
CA GLY A 636 10.39 19.70 22.67
C GLY A 636 9.68 21.07 22.55
N GLY A 637 8.45 21.19 23.05
CA GLY A 637 7.76 22.47 23.22
C GLY A 637 8.00 23.12 24.59
N LEU A 638 7.23 24.17 24.91
CA LEU A 638 7.40 24.99 26.13
C LEU A 638 6.28 24.79 27.18
N GLU A 639 5.38 23.84 26.96
CA GLU A 639 4.33 23.35 27.87
C GLU A 639 3.31 24.43 28.35
N ARG A 640 2.98 25.39 27.48
CA ARG A 640 2.25 26.62 27.86
C ARG A 640 0.71 26.45 27.91
N LEU A 641 0.19 25.22 27.81
CA LEU A 641 -1.23 24.96 27.50
C LEU A 641 -1.97 24.05 28.50
N ARG A 642 -1.35 23.71 29.65
CA ARG A 642 -1.88 22.78 30.67
C ARG A 642 -3.39 22.85 30.95
N HIS A 643 -3.96 24.06 31.05
CA HIS A 643 -5.40 24.25 31.32
C HIS A 643 -6.30 23.40 30.41
N GLY A 644 -6.03 23.32 29.10
CA GLY A 644 -6.86 22.58 28.15
C GLY A 644 -6.65 21.06 28.14
N HIS A 645 -5.62 20.56 28.82
CA HIS A 645 -5.42 19.13 29.08
C HIS A 645 -6.19 18.72 30.35
N ASP A 646 -6.06 19.52 31.41
CA ASP A 646 -6.64 19.24 32.74
C ASP A 646 -8.13 19.64 32.86
N ASN A 647 -8.60 20.60 32.05
CA ASN A 647 -9.95 21.20 32.13
C ASN A 647 -10.51 21.44 30.72
N PRO A 648 -11.82 21.24 30.49
CA PRO A 648 -12.41 21.52 29.19
C PRO A 648 -12.62 23.02 28.96
N PHE A 649 -12.44 23.47 27.71
CA PHE A 649 -12.77 24.82 27.27
C PHE A 649 -14.29 25.01 27.19
N PRO A 650 -14.89 25.97 27.92
CA PRO A 650 -16.33 26.20 27.92
C PRO A 650 -16.89 26.60 26.56
N ILE A 651 -18.09 26.11 26.26
CA ILE A 651 -18.73 26.29 24.94
C ILE A 651 -19.70 27.49 24.90
N MET A 652 -19.39 28.46 24.03
CA MET A 652 -20.23 29.61 23.76
C MET A 652 -21.18 29.28 22.61
N ARG A 653 -22.48 29.20 22.90
CA ARG A 653 -23.55 28.85 21.95
C ARG A 653 -24.00 30.06 21.11
N GLU A 654 -23.02 30.69 20.46
CA GLU A 654 -23.16 31.85 19.57
C GLU A 654 -22.39 31.55 18.27
N GLY A 655 -22.95 31.98 17.12
CA GLY A 655 -22.35 31.70 15.82
C GLY A 655 -21.04 32.46 15.56
N TRP A 656 -20.01 31.76 15.09
CA TRP A 656 -18.69 32.33 14.78
C TRP A 656 -18.07 31.66 13.54
N CYS A 657 -17.55 32.45 12.60
CA CYS A 657 -16.85 31.98 11.40
C CYS A 657 -17.56 30.82 10.65
N GLY A 658 -18.88 30.91 10.46
CA GLY A 658 -19.67 29.89 9.76
C GLY A 658 -20.00 28.63 10.57
N ARG A 659 -19.65 28.60 11.87
CA ARG A 659 -19.99 27.52 12.81
C ARG A 659 -21.03 28.02 13.84
N PRO A 660 -21.89 27.13 14.38
CA PRO A 660 -22.95 27.50 15.32
C PRO A 660 -22.49 27.84 16.75
N ASN A 661 -21.29 27.41 17.16
CA ASN A 661 -20.72 27.65 18.49
C ASN A 661 -19.24 28.08 18.37
N TYR A 662 -18.66 28.58 19.46
CA TYR A 662 -17.19 28.70 19.62
C TYR A 662 -16.71 28.43 21.05
N ILE A 663 -15.44 28.03 21.18
CA ILE A 663 -14.70 28.11 22.45
C ILE A 663 -13.75 29.32 22.41
N GLN A 664 -13.22 29.72 23.57
CA GLN A 664 -12.10 30.66 23.66
C GLN A 664 -10.90 30.01 24.34
N MET A 665 -9.71 30.18 23.76
CA MET A 665 -8.49 29.55 24.26
C MET A 665 -7.24 30.43 24.06
N TYR A 666 -6.19 30.10 24.82
CA TYR A 666 -4.84 30.54 24.53
C TYR A 666 -4.30 29.77 23.32
N ILE A 667 -3.64 30.45 22.38
CA ILE A 667 -2.94 29.84 21.25
C ILE A 667 -1.51 30.42 21.20
N PRO A 668 -0.47 29.66 21.60
CA PRO A 668 0.91 30.12 21.56
C PRO A 668 1.45 30.31 20.13
N SER A 669 2.52 31.09 19.98
CA SER A 669 3.27 31.20 18.71
C SER A 669 3.94 29.88 18.32
N ARG A 670 3.81 29.50 17.04
CA ARG A 670 4.34 28.27 16.42
C ARG A 670 3.89 26.98 17.11
N THR A 671 2.58 26.85 17.34
CA THR A 671 1.95 25.62 17.84
C THR A 671 0.78 25.19 16.96
N ALA A 672 0.57 23.89 16.88
CA ALA A 672 -0.71 23.26 16.57
C ALA A 672 -1.30 22.58 17.81
N ILE A 673 -2.63 22.60 17.90
CA ILE A 673 -3.42 22.02 18.99
C ILE A 673 -4.60 21.28 18.35
N VAL A 674 -4.90 20.09 18.84
CA VAL A 674 -6.02 19.26 18.41
C VAL A 674 -6.96 19.03 19.58
N LEU A 675 -8.26 19.23 19.36
CA LEU A 675 -9.29 19.26 20.39
C LEU A 675 -10.39 18.24 20.07
N LYS A 676 -10.91 17.54 21.09
CA LYS A 676 -12.14 16.75 20.99
C LYS A 676 -13.30 17.40 21.74
N PRO A 677 -14.55 17.29 21.25
CA PRO A 677 -15.73 17.63 22.03
C PRO A 677 -15.98 16.59 23.13
N LEU A 678 -16.40 17.04 24.31
CA LEU A 678 -16.94 16.19 25.37
C LEU A 678 -18.41 15.85 25.08
N ILE A 679 -18.60 14.88 24.20
CA ILE A 679 -19.93 14.31 23.95
C ILE A 679 -20.31 13.45 25.16
N ILE A 680 -21.33 13.88 25.91
CA ILE A 680 -21.94 13.05 26.95
C ILE A 680 -22.88 12.07 26.26
N GLU A 681 -22.50 10.79 26.23
CA GLU A 681 -23.42 9.73 25.85
C GLU A 681 -24.50 9.61 26.93
N GLN A 682 -25.75 9.87 26.56
CA GLN A 682 -26.89 9.57 27.42
C GLN A 682 -27.12 8.06 27.37
N LYS A 683 -26.75 7.35 28.45
CA LYS A 683 -27.32 6.02 28.74
C LYS A 683 -28.85 6.10 28.59
N SER A 684 -29.44 5.04 28.07
CA SER A 684 -30.89 4.89 28.11
C SER A 684 -31.34 4.71 29.56
N LYS A 685 -32.52 5.23 29.92
CA LYS A 685 -33.08 4.98 31.26
C LYS A 685 -33.35 3.51 31.53
N GLU A 686 -33.59 2.75 30.47
CA GLU A 686 -33.76 1.29 30.51
C GLU A 686 -32.48 0.60 31.03
N GLU A 687 -31.28 1.09 30.69
CA GLU A 687 -30.02 0.61 31.28
C GLU A 687 -29.82 1.06 32.73
N GLU A 688 -30.30 2.24 33.13
CA GLU A 688 -30.23 2.70 34.54
C GLU A 688 -31.21 1.93 35.44
N GLU A 689 -32.37 1.52 34.90
CA GLU A 689 -33.38 0.70 35.59
C GLU A 689 -32.93 -0.78 35.66
N GLU A 690 -32.34 -1.37 34.61
CA GLU A 690 -31.72 -2.71 34.67
C GLU A 690 -30.52 -2.77 35.64
N ASP A 691 -29.65 -1.74 35.67
CA ASP A 691 -28.57 -1.65 36.66
C ASP A 691 -29.13 -1.59 38.10
N GLN A 692 -30.24 -0.87 38.35
CA GLN A 692 -30.86 -0.76 39.68
C GLN A 692 -31.54 -2.05 40.16
N GLU A 693 -32.32 -2.74 39.31
CA GLU A 693 -32.88 -4.05 39.68
C GLU A 693 -31.75 -5.06 39.97
N GLY A 694 -30.62 -4.98 39.25
CA GLY A 694 -29.43 -5.77 39.50
C GLY A 694 -28.80 -5.56 40.89
N TYR A 695 -28.73 -4.32 41.38
CA TYR A 695 -28.23 -4.02 42.73
C TYR A 695 -29.20 -4.50 43.83
N GLU A 696 -30.50 -4.26 43.67
CA GLU A 696 -31.53 -4.72 44.60
C GLU A 696 -31.60 -6.26 44.73
N GLU A 697 -31.24 -6.99 43.67
CA GLU A 697 -31.14 -8.46 43.71
C GLU A 697 -29.79 -8.94 44.30
N ILE A 698 -28.79 -8.08 44.45
CA ILE A 698 -27.51 -8.39 45.12
C ILE A 698 -27.62 -8.15 46.63
N GLU A 699 -28.14 -7.00 47.07
CA GLU A 699 -28.27 -6.68 48.51
C GLU A 699 -29.08 -7.75 49.25
N LYS A 700 -30.20 -8.22 48.69
CA LYS A 700 -31.01 -9.31 49.26
C LYS A 700 -30.21 -10.62 49.42
N LYS A 701 -29.26 -10.92 48.51
CA LYS A 701 -28.37 -12.10 48.58
C LYS A 701 -27.17 -11.92 49.52
N GLU A 702 -26.95 -10.72 50.05
CA GLU A 702 -26.00 -10.46 51.12
C GLU A 702 -26.71 -10.36 52.48
N GLU A 703 -27.95 -9.86 52.55
CA GLU A 703 -28.80 -9.97 53.74
C GLU A 703 -29.07 -11.43 54.12
N ASP A 704 -29.51 -12.28 53.17
CA ASP A 704 -29.74 -13.72 53.38
C ASP A 704 -28.50 -14.47 53.92
N LYS A 705 -27.28 -13.98 53.66
CA LYS A 705 -26.02 -14.56 54.19
C LYS A 705 -25.67 -14.04 55.58
N ASN A 706 -25.95 -12.77 55.85
CA ASN A 706 -25.65 -12.13 57.12
C ASN A 706 -26.58 -12.59 58.27
N GLU A 707 -27.53 -13.50 58.02
CA GLU A 707 -28.25 -14.26 59.06
C GLU A 707 -27.64 -15.64 59.36
N GLU A 708 -26.90 -16.28 58.43
CA GLU A 708 -26.23 -17.58 58.69
C GLU A 708 -24.92 -17.41 59.49
N ASP A 709 -24.14 -16.34 59.25
CA ASP A 709 -22.84 -16.07 59.92
C ASP A 709 -22.97 -15.43 61.34
N LYS A 710 -24.05 -15.70 62.10
CA LYS A 710 -24.32 -15.07 63.42
C LYS A 710 -24.42 -16.04 64.61
N GLU A 711 -23.77 -17.20 64.54
CA GLU A 711 -23.49 -18.05 65.71
C GLU A 711 -22.00 -18.41 65.88
N GLU A 712 -21.10 -17.43 66.02
CA GLU A 712 -19.86 -17.67 66.80
C GLU A 712 -19.27 -16.41 67.47
N ASP A 713 -18.87 -16.60 68.74
CA ASP A 713 -18.15 -15.73 69.70
C ASP A 713 -18.61 -14.31 70.09
N LYS A 714 -18.19 -13.94 71.32
CA LYS A 714 -18.51 -12.73 72.09
C LYS A 714 -17.26 -12.25 72.85
N ASN A 715 -17.40 -11.11 73.54
CA ASN A 715 -16.42 -10.45 74.42
C ASN A 715 -15.31 -9.70 73.64
N GLU A 716 -14.71 -8.61 74.13
CA GLU A 716 -14.76 -8.02 75.50
C GLU A 716 -14.58 -6.47 75.43
N GLU A 717 -14.82 -5.75 76.54
CA GLU A 717 -14.90 -4.26 76.62
C GLU A 717 -13.95 -3.65 77.70
N ASP A 718 -13.48 -2.39 77.70
CA ASP A 718 -13.68 -1.25 76.76
C ASP A 718 -12.32 -0.67 76.23
N GLU A 719 -11.59 0.34 76.73
CA GLU A 719 -11.79 1.41 77.74
C GLU A 719 -10.93 2.67 77.43
N GLU A 720 -11.58 3.77 76.99
CA GLU A 720 -11.14 5.21 76.95
C GLU A 720 -10.03 5.77 76.01
N GLU A 721 -10.16 7.09 75.78
CA GLU A 721 -9.35 8.03 74.94
C GLU A 721 -8.00 8.41 75.62
N ASP A 722 -7.00 9.12 75.07
CA ASP A 722 -7.01 10.35 74.24
C ASP A 722 -5.56 10.69 73.75
N LYS A 723 -5.45 11.63 72.80
CA LYS A 723 -4.30 12.50 72.43
C LYS A 723 -3.33 12.16 71.28
N GLU A 724 -2.94 13.30 70.70
CA GLU A 724 -1.79 13.65 69.86
C GLU A 724 -1.80 13.31 68.36
N SER A 725 -1.25 14.25 67.61
CA SER A 725 -1.62 14.59 66.24
C SER A 725 -0.49 14.33 65.24
N GLU A 726 -0.84 14.50 63.95
CA GLU A 726 0.05 14.53 62.78
C GLU A 726 0.72 13.21 62.35
N GLU A 727 1.04 12.26 63.24
CA GLU A 727 1.56 10.94 62.80
C GLU A 727 0.48 10.01 62.17
N SER A 728 -0.79 10.40 62.25
CA SER A 728 -1.93 9.61 61.78
C SER A 728 -2.25 9.76 60.28
N LYS A 729 -1.83 10.84 59.61
CA LYS A 729 -2.17 11.09 58.20
C LYS A 729 -1.42 10.18 57.23
N GLU A 730 -0.11 9.99 57.41
CA GLU A 730 0.69 9.11 56.55
C GLU A 730 0.27 7.64 56.68
N LYS A 731 -0.09 7.20 57.90
CA LYS A 731 -0.61 5.84 58.16
C LYS A 731 -1.99 5.60 57.51
N ILE A 732 -2.83 6.62 57.39
CA ILE A 732 -4.12 6.53 56.68
C ILE A 732 -3.90 6.47 55.16
N VAL A 733 -3.07 7.36 54.60
CA VAL A 733 -2.73 7.35 53.15
C VAL A 733 -2.08 6.02 52.75
N GLY A 734 -1.15 5.50 53.57
CA GLY A 734 -0.53 4.19 53.35
C GLY A 734 -1.51 3.02 53.39
N LYS A 735 -2.55 3.06 54.25
CA LYS A 735 -3.63 2.06 54.24
C LYS A 735 -4.48 2.15 52.97
N ILE A 736 -4.90 3.35 52.58
CA ILE A 736 -5.74 3.57 51.38
C ILE A 736 -5.04 3.03 50.12
N ILE A 737 -3.74 3.34 49.93
CA ILE A 737 -2.96 2.83 48.79
C ILE A 737 -2.90 1.29 48.79
N ILE A 738 -2.73 0.65 49.96
CA ILE A 738 -2.68 -0.82 50.08
C ILE A 738 -4.06 -1.46 49.85
N GLU A 739 -5.16 -0.77 50.17
CA GLU A 739 -6.52 -1.27 49.91
C GLU A 739 -6.95 -1.06 48.46
N ASP A 740 -6.56 0.05 47.82
CA ASP A 740 -6.80 0.26 46.40
C ASP A 740 -5.92 -0.65 45.53
N GLU A 741 -4.64 -0.91 45.89
CA GLU A 741 -3.84 -1.97 45.26
C GLU A 741 -4.51 -3.36 45.34
N LYS A 742 -5.15 -3.68 46.47
CA LYS A 742 -5.90 -4.94 46.63
C LYS A 742 -7.16 -4.97 45.78
N ARG A 743 -7.91 -3.86 45.72
CA ARG A 743 -9.09 -3.71 44.86
C ARG A 743 -8.73 -3.83 43.40
N GLU A 744 -7.67 -3.18 42.95
CA GLU A 744 -7.20 -3.25 41.56
C GLU A 744 -6.72 -4.66 41.20
N LYS A 745 -5.93 -5.32 42.07
CA LYS A 745 -5.53 -6.73 41.89
C LYS A 745 -6.73 -7.69 41.85
N LYS A 746 -7.78 -7.43 42.65
CA LYS A 746 -9.04 -8.18 42.58
C LYS A 746 -9.78 -7.94 41.27
N ARG A 747 -9.91 -6.68 40.84
CA ARG A 747 -10.59 -6.27 39.59
C ARG A 747 -9.91 -6.87 38.36
N LEU A 748 -8.57 -6.82 38.31
CA LEU A 748 -7.77 -7.45 37.26
C LEU A 748 -7.96 -8.97 37.21
N GLY A 749 -8.04 -9.65 38.37
CA GLY A 749 -8.35 -11.08 38.44
C GLY A 749 -9.76 -11.41 37.91
N GLU A 750 -10.77 -10.60 38.27
CA GLU A 750 -12.15 -10.75 37.79
C GLU A 750 -12.28 -10.44 36.29
N GLU A 751 -11.52 -9.47 35.76
CA GLU A 751 -11.42 -9.18 34.32
C GLU A 751 -10.74 -10.34 33.57
N GLU A 752 -9.67 -10.93 34.11
CA GLU A 752 -8.99 -12.08 33.52
C GLU A 752 -9.90 -13.33 33.51
N GLU A 753 -10.70 -13.55 34.56
CA GLU A 753 -11.65 -14.66 34.61
C GLU A 753 -12.84 -14.45 33.65
N LYS A 754 -13.37 -13.22 33.53
CA LYS A 754 -14.36 -12.85 32.51
C LYS A 754 -13.83 -13.09 31.10
N SER A 755 -12.57 -12.72 30.83
CA SER A 755 -11.90 -12.94 29.54
C SER A 755 -11.78 -14.44 29.21
N LYS A 756 -11.34 -15.27 30.17
CA LYS A 756 -11.26 -16.74 30.01
C LYS A 756 -12.63 -17.36 29.70
N ARG A 757 -13.68 -16.97 30.45
CA ARG A 757 -15.06 -17.42 30.19
C ARG A 757 -15.60 -16.95 28.81
N PHE A 758 -15.15 -15.80 28.31
CA PHE A 758 -15.51 -15.32 26.97
C PHE A 758 -14.81 -16.12 25.85
N GLU A 759 -13.52 -16.45 26.01
CA GLU A 759 -12.83 -17.37 25.10
C GLU A 759 -13.49 -18.75 25.03
N GLU A 760 -13.87 -19.33 26.17
CA GLU A 760 -14.54 -20.64 26.20
C GLU A 760 -15.88 -20.62 25.46
N LYS A 761 -16.70 -19.57 25.68
CA LYS A 761 -17.94 -19.36 24.90
C LYS A 761 -17.66 -19.28 23.40
N LYS A 762 -16.63 -18.52 22.99
CA LYS A 762 -16.24 -18.35 21.58
C LYS A 762 -15.81 -19.68 20.95
N LYS A 763 -14.97 -20.46 21.65
CA LYS A 763 -14.51 -21.81 21.24
C LYS A 763 -15.66 -22.81 21.10
N VAL A 764 -16.66 -22.75 22.00
CA VAL A 764 -17.89 -23.58 21.91
C VAL A 764 -18.75 -23.17 20.72
N GLU A 765 -18.86 -21.87 20.41
CA GLU A 765 -19.66 -21.38 19.30
C GLU A 765 -19.04 -21.68 17.93
N GLU A 766 -17.72 -21.53 17.79
CA GLU A 766 -16.98 -21.98 16.60
C GLU A 766 -17.18 -23.48 16.34
N LYS A 767 -17.10 -24.31 17.39
CA LYS A 767 -17.30 -25.76 17.27
C LYS A 767 -18.70 -26.10 16.75
N LYS A 768 -19.75 -25.39 17.20
CA LYS A 768 -21.11 -25.51 16.64
C LYS A 768 -21.16 -25.11 15.16
N LYS A 769 -20.55 -23.97 14.79
CA LYS A 769 -20.50 -23.48 13.40
C LYS A 769 -19.80 -24.49 12.46
N VAL A 770 -18.74 -25.16 12.93
CA VAL A 770 -18.05 -26.24 12.19
C VAL A 770 -18.95 -27.47 12.01
N GLU A 771 -19.66 -27.91 13.06
CA GLU A 771 -20.59 -29.05 12.98
C GLU A 771 -21.77 -28.78 12.02
N GLU A 772 -22.34 -27.57 12.04
CA GLU A 772 -23.38 -27.17 11.06
C GLU A 772 -22.84 -27.09 9.63
N GLY A 773 -21.62 -26.58 9.46
CA GLY A 773 -20.93 -26.57 8.16
C GLY A 773 -20.71 -27.98 7.59
N MET A 774 -20.36 -28.96 8.43
CA MET A 774 -20.24 -30.37 8.03
C MET A 774 -21.60 -30.99 7.69
N LYS A 775 -22.67 -30.69 8.46
CA LYS A 775 -24.03 -31.15 8.14
C LYS A 775 -24.49 -30.64 6.77
N LYS A 776 -24.36 -29.32 6.50
CA LYS A 776 -24.72 -28.72 5.20
C LYS A 776 -23.92 -29.32 4.04
N LYS A 777 -22.60 -29.51 4.16
CA LYS A 777 -21.78 -30.18 3.12
C LYS A 777 -22.22 -31.63 2.87
N THR A 778 -22.66 -32.34 3.90
CA THR A 778 -23.15 -33.73 3.79
C THR A 778 -24.49 -33.79 3.04
N GLU A 779 -25.40 -32.83 3.28
CA GLU A 779 -26.67 -32.72 2.55
C GLU A 779 -26.47 -32.30 1.09
N GLU A 780 -25.57 -31.36 0.80
CA GLU A 780 -25.20 -31.03 -0.57
C GLU A 780 -24.62 -32.23 -1.34
N MET A 781 -23.78 -33.05 -0.70
CA MET A 781 -23.24 -34.26 -1.32
C MET A 781 -24.32 -35.32 -1.59
N LYS A 782 -25.32 -35.46 -0.72
CA LYS A 782 -26.49 -36.32 -0.99
C LYS A 782 -27.29 -35.80 -2.18
N LYS A 783 -27.62 -34.50 -2.19
CA LYS A 783 -28.39 -33.87 -3.27
C LYS A 783 -27.70 -33.96 -4.62
N LYS A 784 -26.39 -33.68 -4.68
CA LYS A 784 -25.57 -33.87 -5.90
C LYS A 784 -25.59 -35.31 -6.42
N LYS A 785 -25.56 -36.31 -5.55
CA LYS A 785 -25.69 -37.73 -5.95
C LYS A 785 -27.08 -38.07 -6.48
N GLU A 786 -28.15 -37.58 -5.86
CA GLU A 786 -29.50 -37.78 -6.38
C GLU A 786 -29.71 -37.14 -7.76
N ASP A 787 -29.19 -35.93 -7.96
CA ASP A 787 -29.30 -35.22 -9.24
C ASP A 787 -28.43 -35.88 -10.33
N GLU A 788 -27.29 -36.47 -9.96
CA GLU A 788 -26.48 -37.31 -10.87
C GLU A 788 -27.21 -38.61 -11.28
N VAL A 789 -27.92 -39.26 -10.35
CA VAL A 789 -28.76 -40.43 -10.65
C VAL A 789 -29.90 -40.07 -11.59
N LYS A 790 -30.69 -39.03 -11.26
CA LYS A 790 -31.80 -38.53 -12.11
C LYS A 790 -31.31 -38.12 -13.51
N ARG A 791 -30.07 -37.63 -13.62
CA ARG A 791 -29.44 -37.32 -14.91
C ARG A 791 -29.13 -38.58 -15.72
N LYS A 792 -28.52 -39.60 -15.12
CA LYS A 792 -28.21 -40.89 -15.77
C LYS A 792 -29.49 -41.64 -16.18
N GLU A 793 -30.56 -41.56 -15.39
CA GLU A 793 -31.87 -42.08 -15.78
C GLU A 793 -32.42 -41.39 -17.04
N LYS A 794 -32.37 -40.05 -17.11
CA LYS A 794 -32.79 -39.30 -18.31
C LYS A 794 -31.93 -39.61 -19.53
N GLU A 795 -30.61 -39.72 -19.37
CA GLU A 795 -29.69 -40.08 -20.46
C GLU A 795 -29.98 -41.52 -20.95
N THR A 796 -30.37 -42.44 -20.05
CA THR A 796 -30.78 -43.81 -20.41
C THR A 796 -32.13 -43.88 -21.13
N VAL A 797 -33.09 -43.02 -20.78
CA VAL A 797 -34.39 -42.91 -21.49
C VAL A 797 -34.18 -42.34 -22.90
N ALA A 798 -33.40 -41.25 -23.02
CA ALA A 798 -33.10 -40.62 -24.30
C ALA A 798 -32.38 -41.55 -25.29
N MET A 799 -31.53 -42.46 -24.80
CA MET A 799 -30.93 -43.50 -25.65
C MET A 799 -31.99 -44.46 -26.23
N LYS A 800 -32.96 -44.92 -25.43
CA LYS A 800 -34.02 -45.82 -25.92
C LYS A 800 -34.92 -45.15 -26.97
N GLU A 801 -35.33 -43.91 -26.72
CA GLU A 801 -36.12 -43.12 -27.68
C GLU A 801 -35.37 -42.89 -29.01
N SER A 802 -34.03 -42.98 -29.02
CA SER A 802 -33.21 -42.86 -30.23
C SER A 802 -33.10 -44.15 -31.06
N GLU A 803 -33.39 -45.32 -30.49
CA GLU A 803 -33.34 -46.61 -31.19
C GLU A 803 -34.68 -46.95 -31.87
N ASP A 804 -35.80 -46.69 -31.21
CA ASP A 804 -37.15 -46.93 -31.76
C ASP A 804 -37.47 -46.03 -32.97
N GLY A 805 -36.75 -44.93 -33.17
CA GLY A 805 -36.97 -43.96 -34.26
C GLY A 805 -36.57 -44.41 -35.67
N LYS A 806 -36.11 -45.66 -35.89
CA LYS A 806 -35.57 -46.14 -37.18
C LYS A 806 -36.37 -47.27 -37.83
N ASN A 807 -37.63 -47.02 -38.18
CA ASN A 807 -38.36 -47.82 -39.16
C ASN A 807 -39.48 -47.03 -39.89
N VAL A 808 -40.04 -47.62 -40.96
CA VAL A 808 -41.19 -47.13 -41.78
C VAL A 808 -40.89 -46.08 -42.89
N GLN A 809 -40.25 -46.57 -43.97
CA GLN A 809 -40.77 -46.60 -45.35
C GLN A 809 -41.47 -45.39 -46.06
N ASN A 810 -40.81 -44.94 -47.15
CA ASN A 810 -41.27 -44.93 -48.57
C ASN A 810 -42.15 -43.83 -49.25
N LEU A 811 -41.65 -43.48 -50.46
CA LEU A 811 -42.32 -43.17 -51.76
C LEU A 811 -42.83 -41.74 -52.13
N PRO A 812 -42.37 -41.16 -53.27
CA PRO A 812 -42.84 -39.87 -53.84
C PRO A 812 -43.59 -39.99 -55.19
N LYS A 813 -44.21 -38.90 -55.72
CA LYS A 813 -44.68 -38.79 -57.13
C LYS A 813 -44.91 -37.35 -57.67
N LYS A 814 -44.27 -37.06 -58.83
CA LYS A 814 -44.68 -36.19 -59.97
C LYS A 814 -44.83 -34.63 -59.86
N SER A 815 -43.81 -33.91 -60.41
CA SER A 815 -43.80 -33.09 -61.68
C SER A 815 -44.95 -32.12 -62.04
N PRO A 816 -44.74 -31.02 -62.85
CA PRO A 816 -43.63 -30.69 -63.79
C PRO A 816 -42.98 -29.29 -63.53
N THR A 817 -42.12 -28.61 -64.34
CA THR A 817 -41.79 -28.58 -65.80
C THR A 817 -40.29 -28.26 -66.12
N LYS A 818 -39.90 -28.43 -67.41
CA LYS A 818 -38.58 -28.17 -68.07
C LYS A 818 -38.32 -26.67 -68.40
N PRO A 819 -37.20 -26.23 -69.05
CA PRO A 819 -35.95 -26.90 -69.56
C PRO A 819 -34.65 -26.27 -68.97
N SER A 820 -33.38 -26.43 -69.45
CA SER A 820 -32.75 -27.04 -70.66
C SER A 820 -31.28 -27.50 -70.39
N THR A 821 -30.68 -28.24 -71.36
CA THR A 821 -29.22 -28.38 -71.67
C THR A 821 -28.25 -28.89 -70.57
N GLU A 822 -27.60 -30.07 -70.67
CA GLU A 822 -26.40 -30.44 -71.51
C GLU A 822 -25.05 -29.95 -70.91
N THR A 823 -23.95 -30.73 -70.77
CA THR A 823 -23.56 -32.07 -71.31
C THR A 823 -22.58 -32.86 -70.40
N VAL A 824 -22.47 -34.17 -70.65
CA VAL A 824 -21.56 -35.23 -70.08
C VAL A 824 -20.05 -34.87 -70.21
N VAL A 825 -19.04 -35.41 -69.48
CA VAL A 825 -18.38 -36.75 -69.61
C VAL A 825 -17.35 -37.02 -68.46
N LEU A 826 -17.35 -38.26 -67.95
CA LEU A 826 -16.34 -39.18 -67.33
C LEU A 826 -14.86 -38.75 -66.98
N PHE A 827 -14.34 -39.34 -65.87
CA PHE A 827 -13.01 -40.00 -65.60
C PHE A 827 -11.69 -39.40 -66.21
N SER A 828 -10.51 -39.36 -65.55
CA SER A 828 -9.83 -40.34 -64.67
C SER A 828 -8.47 -39.82 -64.10
N SER A 829 -7.92 -40.53 -63.09
CA SER A 829 -6.49 -40.80 -62.77
C SER A 829 -5.40 -39.70 -62.72
N ASP A 830 -4.70 -39.68 -61.58
CA ASP A 830 -3.24 -39.65 -61.39
C ASP A 830 -2.36 -38.55 -62.03
N SER A 831 -1.91 -37.59 -61.21
CA SER A 831 -0.48 -37.44 -60.86
C SER A 831 -0.30 -36.67 -59.54
#